data_AF-A2DDA8-F1
#
_entry.id   AF-A2DDA8-F1
#
_cell.length_a   1.000
_cell.length_b   1.000
_cell.length_c   1.000
_cell.angle_alpha   90.00
_cell.angle_beta   90.00
_cell.angle_gamma   90.00
#
_symmetry.space_group_name_H-M   'P 1'
#
loop_
_entity.id
_entity.type
_entity.pdbx_description
1 polymer ?
#
loop_
_entity_poly.entity_id
_entity_poly.type
_entity_poly.pdbx_seq_one_letter_code
_entity_poly.pdbx_strand_id
1 'polypeptide(L)'
;MIQEEDTSKFLEEATPWEKLSPSAQAYFGTPAQFQQRILHYFFDHQKPYEQALTFIPLNQYYQQLIEFGINNYLVFPYHLFPQYQRNPAVTPFYYYSEMLLRVMQSDKSYHSIPNFSAADALRVTGVGRNQFIDGMNKSRAGGWSSMLKSKEKVLRSILPQQPQQIPLSNWWILTAVPAQENKLAKLPSSARLAYERIAASQDGVEIGQFEEAEVRALYNECLIYISIPLAPQDTIKLLTLEKFVMNRMAGDYLEGLCYKSFISIDDRTTVEQLSKMLAVDVNEITKVLSFFIRLGLATKVTVDDQVEATTENSTKRLAAIYDCNLPSDLMVGNLGSTIKSYAVTLFEVGKMTDTSLTEFIQALQEVQSPADDSMVKSYERCQVIARIGNFLRSQKFAEGGVDFLRLEALLVLDEESRTKLFERNYNSAVALAPLTLTQSSLEINGVVHFGPPSHLFHSPWVILYLNAISKRGPPVYVWPQGEIVTSLPEPFFDYETVRLYKWGNEAVDVPTTTLLISLNDALPSSPVLIQCYKKKGDEVLEKGFPNEEINDPEIIESFSVDTMFGFMTFVVRDGENIPIDIAYGIPTTKLKLCESVIETIEKRDMFEEENIKKMEESTKKITNKLEEFVKEWSCGIMTPVRPLYSIGDKIKWV
;
A
#
# COMPACT_ATOMS: atom_id res chain seq x y z
N MET A 1 -1.63 22.43 -27.56
CA MET A 1 -1.90 21.17 -26.84
C MET A 1 -2.57 21.57 -25.55
N ILE A 2 -3.78 21.07 -25.29
CA ILE A 2 -4.40 21.26 -23.98
C ILE A 2 -3.64 20.39 -22.98
N GLN A 3 -3.32 20.93 -21.80
CA GLN A 3 -2.75 20.14 -20.70
C GLN A 3 -3.86 19.24 -20.13
N GLU A 4 -3.50 18.02 -19.75
CA GLU A 4 -4.45 17.02 -19.24
C GLU A 4 -5.24 17.54 -18.01
N GLU A 5 -4.60 18.35 -17.18
CA GLU A 5 -5.19 19.04 -16.01
C GLU A 5 -6.37 19.95 -16.37
N ASP A 6 -6.32 20.65 -17.51
CA ASP A 6 -7.43 21.49 -17.98
C ASP A 6 -8.65 20.63 -18.36
N THR A 7 -8.45 19.40 -18.82
CA THR A 7 -9.54 18.54 -19.30
C THR A 7 -10.35 17.92 -18.18
N SER A 8 -9.71 17.46 -17.10
CA SER A 8 -10.40 16.88 -15.95
C SER A 8 -11.28 17.90 -15.24
N LYS A 9 -10.81 19.15 -15.13
CA LYS A 9 -11.58 20.25 -14.53
C LYS A 9 -12.90 20.51 -15.25
N PHE A 10 -12.90 20.50 -16.58
CA PHE A 10 -14.14 20.68 -17.35
C PHE A 10 -15.16 19.56 -17.10
N LEU A 11 -14.68 18.32 -16.93
CA LEU A 11 -15.52 17.18 -16.59
C LEU A 11 -16.03 17.28 -15.16
N GLU A 12 -15.16 17.63 -14.22
CA GLU A 12 -15.46 17.73 -12.79
C GLU A 12 -16.54 18.77 -12.48
N GLU A 13 -16.45 19.93 -13.12
CA GLU A 13 -17.40 21.05 -12.97
C GLU A 13 -18.65 20.91 -13.87
N ALA A 14 -18.75 19.82 -14.64
CA ALA A 14 -19.79 19.62 -15.66
C ALA A 14 -20.00 20.87 -16.54
N THR A 15 -18.90 21.46 -17.01
CA THR A 15 -18.90 22.74 -17.72
C THR A 15 -19.80 22.69 -18.96
N PRO A 16 -20.69 23.67 -19.21
CA PRO A 16 -21.50 23.69 -20.44
C PRO A 16 -20.64 23.69 -21.71
N TRP A 17 -21.06 22.96 -22.75
CA TRP A 17 -20.31 22.80 -24.01
C TRP A 17 -19.94 24.14 -24.66
N GLU A 18 -20.85 25.11 -24.59
CA GLU A 18 -20.71 26.45 -25.16
C GLU A 18 -19.66 27.31 -24.44
N LYS A 19 -19.28 26.92 -23.21
CA LYS A 19 -18.25 27.59 -22.40
C LYS A 19 -16.86 26.98 -22.56
N LEU A 20 -16.74 25.85 -23.25
CA LEU A 20 -15.45 25.24 -23.56
C LEU A 20 -14.66 26.09 -24.56
N SER A 21 -13.34 26.11 -24.40
CA SER A 21 -12.46 26.72 -25.41
C SER A 21 -12.51 25.94 -26.73
N PRO A 22 -12.22 26.58 -27.89
CA PRO A 22 -12.22 25.88 -29.18
C PRO A 22 -11.29 24.67 -29.22
N SER A 23 -10.15 24.73 -28.53
CA SER A 23 -9.25 23.59 -28.38
C SER A 23 -9.86 22.46 -27.56
N ALA A 24 -10.65 22.77 -26.52
CA ALA A 24 -11.29 21.76 -25.67
C ALA A 24 -12.43 21.08 -26.42
N GLN A 25 -13.22 21.85 -27.17
CA GLN A 25 -14.23 21.30 -28.07
C GLN A 25 -13.61 20.36 -29.11
N ALA A 26 -12.48 20.74 -29.72
CA ALA A 26 -11.77 19.87 -30.66
C ALA A 26 -11.25 18.56 -30.00
N TYR A 27 -10.83 18.62 -28.73
CA TYR A 27 -10.38 17.44 -27.98
C TYR A 27 -11.53 16.49 -27.61
N PHE A 28 -12.65 17.02 -27.11
CA PHE A 28 -13.80 16.22 -26.70
C PHE A 28 -14.70 15.78 -27.87
N GLY A 29 -14.54 16.40 -29.04
CA GLY A 29 -15.23 16.04 -30.28
C GLY A 29 -16.59 16.70 -30.40
N THR A 30 -17.63 16.06 -29.89
CA THR A 30 -19.03 16.53 -30.01
C THR A 30 -19.67 16.77 -28.65
N PRO A 31 -20.73 17.60 -28.56
CA PRO A 31 -21.47 17.80 -27.31
C PRO A 31 -21.93 16.49 -26.67
N ALA A 32 -22.41 15.54 -27.47
CA ALA A 32 -22.88 14.25 -26.98
C ALA A 32 -21.73 13.39 -26.41
N GLN A 33 -20.57 13.35 -27.08
CA GLN A 33 -19.38 12.65 -26.58
C GLN A 33 -18.87 13.28 -25.28
N PHE A 34 -18.92 14.61 -25.18
CA PHE A 34 -18.55 15.31 -23.96
C PHE A 34 -19.51 15.04 -22.80
N GLN A 35 -20.82 15.08 -23.03
CA GLN A 35 -21.83 14.67 -22.03
C GLN A 35 -21.60 13.24 -21.54
N GLN A 36 -21.28 12.30 -22.44
CA GLN A 36 -20.94 10.92 -22.05
C GLN A 36 -19.66 10.85 -21.21
N ARG A 37 -18.64 11.66 -21.52
CA ARG A 37 -17.42 11.74 -20.70
C ARG A 37 -17.68 12.36 -19.33
N ILE A 38 -18.57 13.37 -19.23
CA ILE A 38 -19.01 13.92 -17.94
C ILE A 38 -19.69 12.82 -17.13
N LEU A 39 -20.65 12.10 -17.70
CA LEU A 39 -21.33 11.01 -16.98
C LEU A 39 -20.36 9.92 -16.54
N HIS A 40 -19.45 9.49 -17.42
CA HIS A 40 -18.43 8.51 -17.06
C HIS A 40 -17.58 9.00 -15.87
N TYR A 41 -17.09 10.25 -15.92
CA TYR A 41 -16.33 10.85 -14.82
C TYR A 41 -17.14 10.88 -13.52
N PHE A 42 -18.38 11.37 -13.57
CA PHE A 42 -19.29 11.46 -12.42
C PHE A 42 -19.61 10.08 -11.82
N PHE A 43 -19.82 9.05 -12.65
CA PHE A 43 -20.12 7.70 -12.18
C PHE A 43 -18.90 7.01 -11.58
N ASP A 44 -17.73 7.17 -12.19
CA ASP A 44 -16.47 6.62 -11.70
C ASP A 44 -16.09 7.19 -10.31
N HIS A 45 -16.33 8.49 -10.12
CA HIS A 45 -16.10 9.16 -8.83
C HIS A 45 -17.31 9.08 -7.88
N GLN A 46 -18.42 8.49 -8.33
CA GLN A 46 -19.70 8.41 -7.60
C GLN A 46 -20.18 9.79 -7.08
N LYS A 47 -20.14 10.81 -7.95
CA LYS A 47 -20.60 12.16 -7.61
C LYS A 47 -22.13 12.22 -7.49
N PRO A 48 -22.68 13.09 -6.64
CA PRO A 48 -24.12 13.35 -6.60
C PRO A 48 -24.60 13.98 -7.91
N TYR A 49 -25.90 13.93 -8.16
CA TYR A 49 -26.49 14.66 -9.28
C TYR A 49 -26.34 16.18 -9.09
N GLU A 50 -25.79 16.85 -10.09
CA GLU A 50 -25.67 18.30 -10.11
C GLU A 50 -26.68 18.94 -11.07
N GLN A 51 -27.16 20.14 -10.73
CA GLN A 51 -28.14 20.87 -11.57
C GLN A 51 -27.59 21.21 -12.97
N ALA A 52 -26.26 21.26 -13.12
CA ALA A 52 -25.60 21.44 -14.41
C ALA A 52 -25.86 20.30 -15.40
N LEU A 53 -26.21 19.10 -14.91
CA LEU A 53 -26.49 17.90 -15.71
C LEU A 53 -27.89 17.93 -16.37
N THR A 54 -28.22 19.03 -17.02
CA THR A 54 -29.53 19.29 -17.66
C THR A 54 -29.93 18.29 -18.74
N PHE A 55 -28.97 17.51 -19.24
CA PHE A 55 -29.14 16.50 -20.29
C PHE A 55 -29.54 15.12 -19.78
N ILE A 56 -29.65 14.91 -18.45
CA ILE A 56 -30.11 13.65 -17.85
C ILE A 56 -31.09 13.92 -16.70
N PRO A 57 -32.26 13.26 -16.64
CA PRO A 57 -33.15 13.36 -15.49
C PRO A 57 -32.55 12.74 -14.22
N LEU A 58 -32.85 13.33 -13.05
CA LEU A 58 -32.38 12.87 -11.72
C LEU A 58 -32.51 11.35 -11.50
N ASN A 59 -33.69 10.79 -11.78
CA ASN A 59 -33.92 9.35 -11.56
C ASN A 59 -33.10 8.49 -12.53
N GLN A 60 -32.96 8.94 -13.78
CA GLN A 60 -32.18 8.23 -14.80
C GLN A 60 -30.68 8.29 -14.47
N TYR A 61 -30.20 9.40 -13.92
CA TYR A 61 -28.82 9.55 -13.45
C TYR A 61 -28.47 8.48 -12.42
N TYR A 62 -29.25 8.35 -11.34
CA TYR A 62 -28.95 7.36 -10.31
C TYR A 62 -29.13 5.91 -10.78
N GLN A 63 -30.10 5.65 -11.67
CA GLN A 63 -30.22 4.33 -12.30
C GLN A 63 -28.95 3.97 -13.08
N GLN A 64 -28.46 4.89 -13.92
CA GLN A 64 -27.23 4.69 -14.68
C GLN A 64 -26.00 4.62 -13.79
N LEU A 65 -25.91 5.41 -12.71
CA LEU A 65 -24.81 5.35 -11.75
C LEU A 65 -24.72 3.98 -11.07
N ILE A 66 -25.85 3.44 -10.63
CA ILE A 66 -25.91 2.10 -10.02
C ILE A 66 -25.53 1.01 -11.05
N GLU A 67 -26.09 1.07 -12.25
CA GLU A 67 -25.77 0.11 -13.31
C GLU A 67 -24.29 0.19 -13.72
N PHE A 68 -23.74 1.39 -13.83
CA PHE A 68 -22.33 1.62 -14.08
C PHE A 68 -21.47 1.02 -12.98
N GLY A 69 -21.80 1.26 -11.71
CA GLY A 69 -21.07 0.71 -10.57
C GLY A 69 -21.07 -0.82 -10.55
N ILE A 70 -22.21 -1.47 -10.83
CA ILE A 70 -22.32 -2.94 -10.92
C ILE A 70 -21.45 -3.48 -12.07
N ASN A 71 -21.50 -2.85 -13.24
CA ASN A 71 -20.78 -3.32 -14.43
C ASN A 71 -19.26 -3.09 -14.35
N ASN A 72 -18.83 -2.06 -13.61
CA ASN A 72 -17.42 -1.71 -13.42
C ASN A 72 -16.87 -2.13 -12.04
N TYR A 73 -17.65 -2.89 -11.26
CA TYR A 73 -17.25 -3.47 -9.97
C TYR A 73 -16.87 -2.43 -8.90
N LEU A 74 -17.51 -1.26 -8.92
CA LEU A 74 -17.30 -0.19 -7.92
C LEU A 74 -17.98 -0.53 -6.59
N VAL A 75 -17.47 0.03 -5.49
CA VAL A 75 -18.10 -0.07 -4.17
C VAL A 75 -19.53 0.49 -4.21
N PHE A 76 -20.44 -0.04 -3.41
CA PHE A 76 -21.79 0.51 -3.31
C PHE A 76 -21.75 1.98 -2.83
N PRO A 77 -22.45 2.92 -3.50
CA PRO A 77 -22.38 4.35 -3.17
C PRO A 77 -23.20 4.69 -1.92
N TYR A 78 -22.70 4.32 -0.74
CA TYR A 78 -23.35 4.53 0.56
C TYR A 78 -23.69 6.00 0.83
N HIS A 79 -22.80 6.93 0.49
CA HIS A 79 -22.98 8.38 0.70
C HIS A 79 -24.13 8.97 -0.12
N LEU A 80 -24.48 8.35 -1.24
CA LEU A 80 -25.59 8.81 -2.10
C LEU A 80 -26.94 8.19 -1.75
N PHE A 81 -27.01 7.25 -0.80
CA PHE A 81 -28.24 6.52 -0.47
C PHE A 81 -29.47 7.42 -0.27
N PRO A 82 -29.38 8.54 0.50
CA PRO A 82 -30.53 9.43 0.70
C PRO A 82 -31.10 10.02 -0.59
N GLN A 83 -30.29 10.11 -1.66
CA GLN A 83 -30.60 10.79 -2.92
C GLN A 83 -31.36 9.88 -3.90
N TYR A 84 -31.06 8.57 -3.94
CA TYR A 84 -31.68 7.62 -4.88
C TYR A 84 -32.71 6.67 -4.27
N GLN A 85 -32.85 6.61 -2.94
CA GLN A 85 -33.77 5.70 -2.24
C GLN A 85 -35.25 5.77 -2.70
N ARG A 86 -35.64 6.83 -3.43
CA ARG A 86 -37.04 7.06 -3.82
C ARG A 86 -37.48 6.29 -5.07
N ASN A 87 -36.57 5.88 -5.99
CA ASN A 87 -36.98 5.11 -7.19
C ASN A 87 -35.82 4.58 -8.09
N PRO A 88 -35.54 3.27 -8.18
CA PRO A 88 -35.89 2.18 -7.25
C PRO A 88 -34.92 2.11 -6.06
N ALA A 89 -35.40 1.60 -4.91
CA ALA A 89 -34.58 1.41 -3.73
C ALA A 89 -33.58 0.25 -3.94
N VAL A 90 -32.36 0.58 -4.31
CA VAL A 90 -31.25 -0.37 -4.45
C VAL A 90 -30.58 -0.54 -3.09
N THR A 91 -30.56 -1.77 -2.57
CA THR A 91 -29.85 -2.08 -1.33
C THR A 91 -28.45 -2.64 -1.62
N PRO A 92 -27.51 -2.56 -0.66
CA PRO A 92 -26.18 -3.15 -0.84
C PRO A 92 -26.25 -4.64 -1.21
N PHE A 93 -27.18 -5.39 -0.59
CA PHE A 93 -27.33 -6.82 -0.87
C PHE A 93 -27.72 -7.10 -2.32
N TYR A 94 -28.69 -6.35 -2.86
CA TYR A 94 -29.06 -6.44 -4.26
C TYR A 94 -27.88 -6.07 -5.16
N TYR A 95 -27.24 -4.93 -4.90
CA TYR A 95 -26.13 -4.41 -5.70
C TYR A 95 -24.98 -5.43 -5.85
N TYR A 96 -24.51 -5.98 -4.73
CA TYR A 96 -23.42 -6.95 -4.75
C TYR A 96 -23.84 -8.31 -5.29
N SER A 97 -25.10 -8.72 -5.11
CA SER A 97 -25.62 -9.95 -5.73
C SER A 97 -25.65 -9.84 -7.25
N GLU A 98 -26.09 -8.70 -7.80
CA GLU A 98 -26.04 -8.44 -9.24
C GLU A 98 -24.61 -8.34 -9.77
N MET A 99 -23.71 -7.69 -9.03
CA MET A 99 -22.29 -7.61 -9.40
C MET A 99 -21.67 -9.00 -9.49
N LEU A 100 -21.81 -9.84 -8.46
CA LEU A 100 -21.30 -11.21 -8.45
C LEU A 100 -21.91 -12.04 -9.59
N LEU A 101 -23.23 -11.91 -9.81
CA LEU A 101 -23.90 -12.56 -10.93
C LEU A 101 -23.28 -12.15 -12.27
N ARG A 102 -22.98 -10.86 -12.47
CA ARG A 102 -22.36 -10.34 -13.69
C ARG A 102 -20.98 -10.93 -13.92
N VAL A 103 -20.14 -10.99 -12.87
CA VAL A 103 -18.80 -11.62 -12.92
C VAL A 103 -18.91 -13.10 -13.29
N MET A 104 -19.83 -13.84 -12.65
CA MET A 104 -20.10 -15.26 -12.95
C MET A 104 -20.60 -15.47 -14.38
N GLN A 105 -21.53 -14.64 -14.86
CA GLN A 105 -22.07 -14.74 -16.21
C GLN A 105 -21.00 -14.54 -17.28
N SER A 106 -20.09 -13.59 -17.05
CA SER A 106 -18.93 -13.29 -17.89
C SER A 106 -17.76 -14.27 -17.74
N ASP A 107 -17.89 -15.29 -16.89
CA ASP A 107 -16.84 -16.30 -16.63
C ASP A 107 -15.50 -15.69 -16.18
N LYS A 108 -15.54 -14.51 -15.57
CA LYS A 108 -14.37 -13.83 -15.01
C LYS A 108 -14.01 -14.40 -13.64
N SER A 109 -12.73 -14.31 -13.30
CA SER A 109 -12.23 -14.67 -11.97
C SER A 109 -12.75 -13.70 -10.91
N TYR A 110 -13.01 -14.18 -9.70
CA TYR A 110 -13.30 -13.32 -8.54
C TYR A 110 -12.22 -12.23 -8.33
N HIS A 111 -10.98 -12.53 -8.70
CA HIS A 111 -9.85 -11.59 -8.67
C HIS A 111 -10.01 -10.37 -9.59
N SER A 112 -11.01 -10.34 -10.48
CA SER A 112 -11.31 -9.16 -11.30
C SER A 112 -12.06 -8.07 -10.54
N ILE A 113 -12.54 -8.33 -9.33
CA ILE A 113 -13.24 -7.35 -8.48
C ILE A 113 -12.17 -6.62 -7.66
N PRO A 114 -12.18 -5.27 -7.59
CA PRO A 114 -11.29 -4.48 -6.71
C PRO A 114 -11.35 -4.92 -5.25
N ASN A 115 -10.31 -4.66 -4.46
CA ASN A 115 -10.15 -5.22 -3.10
C ASN A 115 -11.28 -4.81 -2.18
N PHE A 116 -11.56 -3.52 -2.14
CA PHE A 116 -12.59 -2.96 -1.26
C PHE A 116 -14.00 -3.32 -1.70
N SER A 117 -14.25 -3.39 -3.01
CA SER A 117 -15.53 -3.89 -3.55
C SER A 117 -15.74 -5.35 -3.19
N ALA A 118 -14.70 -6.18 -3.28
CA ALA A 118 -14.75 -7.59 -2.92
C ALA A 118 -14.90 -7.80 -1.40
N ALA A 119 -14.22 -7.01 -0.59
CA ALA A 119 -14.36 -7.00 0.87
C ALA A 119 -15.79 -6.65 1.29
N ASP A 120 -16.40 -5.64 0.66
CA ASP A 120 -17.78 -5.27 0.99
C ASP A 120 -18.80 -6.29 0.44
N ALA A 121 -18.56 -6.83 -0.75
CA ALA A 121 -19.38 -7.92 -1.30
C ALA A 121 -19.35 -9.15 -0.38
N LEU A 122 -18.18 -9.54 0.13
CA LEU A 122 -18.03 -10.61 1.11
C LEU A 122 -18.78 -10.28 2.41
N ARG A 123 -18.64 -9.06 2.93
CA ARG A 123 -19.33 -8.63 4.16
C ARG A 123 -20.85 -8.68 4.03
N VAL A 124 -21.39 -8.26 2.89
CA VAL A 124 -22.84 -8.14 2.65
C VAL A 124 -23.48 -9.45 2.20
N THR A 125 -22.79 -10.26 1.40
CA THR A 125 -23.36 -11.48 0.80
C THR A 125 -22.83 -12.76 1.43
N GLY A 126 -21.65 -12.73 2.05
CA GLY A 126 -20.93 -13.93 2.50
C GLY A 126 -20.19 -14.66 1.37
N VAL A 127 -20.18 -14.13 0.15
CA VAL A 127 -19.50 -14.75 -1.01
C VAL A 127 -18.07 -14.22 -1.12
N GLY A 128 -17.13 -14.98 -0.57
CA GLY A 128 -15.71 -14.79 -0.82
C GLY A 128 -15.23 -15.58 -2.03
N ARG A 129 -13.91 -15.52 -2.28
CA ARG A 129 -13.26 -16.25 -3.38
C ARG A 129 -13.61 -17.74 -3.41
N ASN A 130 -13.58 -18.41 -2.26
CA ASN A 130 -13.82 -19.85 -2.18
C ASN A 130 -15.28 -20.20 -2.49
N GLN A 131 -16.23 -19.43 -1.92
CA GLN A 131 -17.66 -19.58 -2.19
C GLN A 131 -17.98 -19.31 -3.66
N PHE A 132 -17.34 -18.30 -4.26
CA PHE A 132 -17.49 -17.98 -5.68
C PHE A 132 -17.01 -19.13 -6.58
N ILE A 133 -15.81 -19.67 -6.32
CA ILE A 133 -15.24 -20.78 -7.10
C ILE A 133 -16.13 -22.03 -6.99
N ASP A 134 -16.58 -22.37 -5.78
CA ASP A 134 -17.49 -23.49 -5.55
C ASP A 134 -18.83 -23.28 -6.30
N GLY A 135 -19.39 -22.07 -6.24
CA GLY A 135 -20.59 -21.70 -6.99
C GLY A 135 -20.41 -21.84 -8.51
N MET A 136 -19.29 -21.39 -9.05
CA MET A 136 -18.95 -21.56 -10.47
C MET A 136 -18.82 -23.02 -10.87
N ASN A 137 -18.15 -23.84 -10.05
CA ASN A 137 -18.03 -25.28 -10.30
C ASN A 137 -19.39 -25.98 -10.28
N LYS A 138 -20.26 -25.67 -9.31
CA LYS A 138 -21.63 -26.18 -9.23
C LYS A 138 -22.47 -25.79 -10.45
N SER A 139 -22.32 -24.56 -10.94
CA SER A 139 -23.05 -24.09 -12.12
C SER A 139 -22.69 -24.88 -13.40
N ARG A 140 -21.44 -25.36 -13.50
CA ARG A 140 -20.93 -26.15 -14.63
C ARG A 140 -21.26 -27.64 -14.52
N ALA A 141 -21.46 -28.14 -13.30
CA ALA A 141 -21.67 -29.57 -13.01
C ALA A 141 -23.12 -30.06 -13.21
N GLY A 142 -24.06 -29.20 -13.66
CA GLY A 142 -25.47 -29.58 -13.80
C GLY A 142 -25.74 -30.59 -14.92
N GLY A 143 -26.52 -31.64 -14.63
CA GLY A 143 -27.00 -32.63 -15.61
C GLY A 143 -28.11 -32.12 -16.54
N TRP A 144 -28.77 -33.02 -17.29
CA TRP A 144 -29.76 -32.69 -18.34
C TRP A 144 -30.85 -31.65 -17.96
N SER A 145 -31.24 -31.57 -16.67
CA SER A 145 -32.22 -30.59 -16.18
C SER A 145 -31.72 -29.15 -16.07
N SER A 146 -30.40 -28.90 -16.00
CA SER A 146 -29.82 -27.55 -16.02
C SER A 146 -29.77 -26.96 -17.43
N MET A 147 -29.68 -27.81 -18.47
CA MET A 147 -29.74 -27.41 -19.88
C MET A 147 -31.08 -26.76 -20.28
N LEU A 148 -32.15 -27.04 -19.54
CA LEU A 148 -33.49 -26.48 -19.75
C LEU A 148 -33.73 -25.14 -19.02
N LYS A 149 -32.83 -24.72 -18.12
CA LYS A 149 -32.94 -23.44 -17.40
C LYS A 149 -31.96 -22.42 -17.98
N SER A 150 -32.33 -21.14 -18.00
CA SER A 150 -31.38 -20.09 -18.39
C SER A 150 -30.20 -20.06 -17.40
N LYS A 151 -28.99 -19.84 -17.92
CA LYS A 151 -27.74 -19.73 -17.13
C LYS A 151 -27.92 -18.78 -15.94
N GLU A 152 -28.60 -17.66 -16.14
CA GLU A 152 -28.92 -16.69 -15.11
C GLU A 152 -29.73 -17.29 -13.94
N LYS A 153 -30.80 -18.03 -14.22
CA LYS A 153 -31.64 -18.64 -13.15
C LYS A 153 -30.85 -19.62 -12.29
N VAL A 154 -29.93 -20.36 -12.91
CA VAL A 154 -29.05 -21.30 -12.20
C VAL A 154 -28.11 -20.52 -11.28
N LEU A 155 -27.41 -19.50 -11.81
CA LEU A 155 -26.47 -18.70 -11.02
C LEU A 155 -27.15 -17.96 -9.87
N ARG A 156 -28.33 -17.36 -10.11
CA ARG A 156 -29.13 -16.70 -9.05
C ARG A 156 -29.53 -17.66 -7.94
N SER A 157 -29.78 -18.93 -8.25
CA SER A 157 -30.11 -19.95 -7.23
C SER A 157 -28.91 -20.43 -6.41
N ILE A 158 -27.69 -20.18 -6.90
CA ILE A 158 -26.44 -20.52 -6.21
C ILE A 158 -26.01 -19.38 -5.28
N LEU A 159 -26.31 -18.13 -5.65
CA LEU A 159 -26.03 -16.96 -4.82
C LEU A 159 -26.93 -16.94 -3.56
N PRO A 160 -26.45 -16.32 -2.46
CA PRO A 160 -27.25 -16.11 -1.26
C PRO A 160 -28.57 -15.40 -1.55
N GLN A 161 -29.63 -15.77 -0.83
CA GLN A 161 -30.96 -15.17 -0.96
C GLN A 161 -31.27 -14.13 0.13
N GLN A 162 -30.42 -14.07 1.16
CA GLN A 162 -30.51 -13.13 2.27
C GLN A 162 -29.13 -12.55 2.56
N PRO A 163 -29.05 -11.33 3.09
CA PRO A 163 -27.78 -10.72 3.46
C PRO A 163 -27.09 -11.47 4.60
N GLN A 164 -25.76 -11.43 4.58
CA GLN A 164 -24.91 -11.94 5.66
C GLN A 164 -25.06 -11.06 6.90
N GLN A 165 -25.00 -11.67 8.10
CA GLN A 165 -25.06 -10.91 9.34
C GLN A 165 -23.82 -10.04 9.52
N ILE A 166 -24.03 -8.77 9.84
CA ILE A 166 -22.97 -7.78 10.08
C ILE A 166 -22.91 -7.36 11.55
N PRO A 167 -21.75 -6.96 12.09
CA PRO A 167 -21.68 -6.29 13.39
C PRO A 167 -22.54 -5.02 13.38
N LEU A 168 -23.18 -4.69 14.51
CA LEU A 168 -23.98 -3.48 14.68
C LEU A 168 -23.39 -2.64 15.81
N SER A 169 -23.33 -1.33 15.62
CA SER A 169 -22.96 -0.37 16.68
C SER A 169 -24.16 0.50 17.04
N ASN A 170 -24.33 0.78 18.33
CA ASN A 170 -25.50 1.51 18.84
C ASN A 170 -25.65 2.93 18.27
N TRP A 171 -24.54 3.59 17.95
CA TRP A 171 -24.52 4.96 17.45
C TRP A 171 -24.73 5.06 15.93
N TRP A 172 -24.82 3.93 15.21
CA TRP A 172 -25.15 3.96 13.78
C TRP A 172 -26.61 4.36 13.58
N ILE A 173 -26.91 4.97 12.44
CA ILE A 173 -28.23 5.56 12.15
C ILE A 173 -28.99 4.69 11.16
N LEU A 174 -30.23 4.37 11.50
CA LEU A 174 -31.18 3.62 10.69
C LEU A 174 -32.05 4.57 9.87
N THR A 175 -32.23 4.25 8.59
CA THR A 175 -33.20 4.89 7.69
C THR A 175 -34.08 3.82 7.06
N ALA A 176 -35.39 4.06 6.97
CA ALA A 176 -36.32 3.10 6.40
C ALA A 176 -36.20 3.07 4.86
N VAL A 177 -36.16 1.87 4.30
CA VAL A 177 -36.23 1.66 2.85
C VAL A 177 -37.69 1.51 2.47
N PRO A 178 -38.22 2.31 1.53
CA PRO A 178 -39.62 2.21 1.11
C PRO A 178 -39.99 0.79 0.68
N ALA A 179 -41.04 0.24 1.29
CA ALA A 179 -41.50 -1.12 1.04
C ALA A 179 -43.02 -1.19 0.85
N GLN A 180 -43.45 -2.18 0.07
CA GLN A 180 -44.87 -2.47 -0.12
C GLN A 180 -45.47 -3.13 1.11
N GLU A 181 -46.76 -2.85 1.37
CA GLU A 181 -47.50 -3.36 2.52
C GLU A 181 -47.47 -4.90 2.63
N ASN A 182 -47.47 -5.61 1.50
CA ASN A 182 -47.37 -7.08 1.46
C ASN A 182 -46.09 -7.63 2.11
N LYS A 183 -44.99 -6.84 2.09
CA LYS A 183 -43.73 -7.20 2.73
C LYS A 183 -43.76 -6.86 4.21
N LEU A 184 -44.29 -5.69 4.56
CA LEU A 184 -44.46 -5.24 5.95
C LEU A 184 -45.42 -6.13 6.75
N ALA A 185 -46.45 -6.67 6.11
CA ALA A 185 -47.43 -7.57 6.75
C ALA A 185 -46.85 -8.93 7.17
N LYS A 186 -45.68 -9.32 6.64
CA LYS A 186 -44.99 -10.57 7.01
C LYS A 186 -44.05 -10.43 8.20
N LEU A 187 -43.80 -9.19 8.64
CA LEU A 187 -42.90 -8.93 9.75
C LEU A 187 -43.54 -9.28 11.10
N PRO A 188 -42.74 -9.70 12.09
CA PRO A 188 -43.18 -9.70 13.49
C PRO A 188 -43.70 -8.33 13.92
N SER A 189 -44.68 -8.30 14.83
CA SER A 189 -45.33 -7.06 15.28
C SER A 189 -44.33 -6.04 15.84
N SER A 190 -43.32 -6.49 16.59
CA SER A 190 -42.26 -5.63 17.13
C SER A 190 -41.40 -5.00 16.03
N ALA A 191 -40.93 -5.81 15.07
CA ALA A 191 -40.15 -5.32 13.93
C ALA A 191 -40.94 -4.35 13.05
N ARG A 192 -42.26 -4.57 12.87
CA ARG A 192 -43.13 -3.65 12.14
C ARG A 192 -43.22 -2.28 12.84
N LEU A 193 -43.43 -2.27 14.16
CA LEU A 193 -43.44 -1.03 14.94
C LEU A 193 -42.09 -0.32 14.89
N ALA A 194 -40.98 -1.06 14.92
CA ALA A 194 -39.65 -0.50 14.73
C ALA A 194 -39.50 0.16 13.35
N TYR A 195 -39.94 -0.51 12.28
CA TYR A 195 -39.94 0.06 10.93
C TYR A 195 -40.77 1.35 10.84
N GLU A 196 -41.98 1.36 11.40
CA GLU A 196 -42.85 2.54 11.40
C GLU A 196 -42.21 3.72 12.15
N ARG A 197 -41.54 3.46 13.29
CA ARG A 197 -40.78 4.47 14.03
C ARG A 197 -39.59 5.01 13.22
N ILE A 198 -38.84 4.15 12.56
CA ILE A 198 -37.70 4.55 11.71
C ILE A 198 -38.21 5.38 10.52
N ALA A 199 -39.29 4.94 9.86
CA ALA A 199 -39.87 5.60 8.70
C ALA A 199 -40.50 6.97 9.02
N ALA A 200 -40.91 7.19 10.27
CA ALA A 200 -41.41 8.48 10.74
C ALA A 200 -40.29 9.53 10.94
N SER A 201 -39.02 9.12 11.04
CA SER A 201 -37.89 10.02 11.21
C SER A 201 -37.39 10.58 9.88
N GLN A 202 -37.09 11.88 9.84
CA GLN A 202 -36.48 12.54 8.68
C GLN A 202 -34.96 12.32 8.63
N ASP A 203 -34.30 12.37 9.79
CA ASP A 203 -32.84 12.29 9.92
C ASP A 203 -32.34 10.87 10.26
N GLY A 204 -33.26 9.91 10.37
CA GLY A 204 -32.99 8.54 10.83
C GLY A 204 -33.03 8.40 12.35
N VAL A 205 -32.75 7.20 12.86
CA VAL A 205 -32.80 6.88 14.30
C VAL A 205 -31.62 5.99 14.68
N GLU A 206 -30.98 6.26 15.82
CA GLU A 206 -29.88 5.43 16.31
C GLU A 206 -30.30 3.97 16.59
N ILE A 207 -29.41 3.02 16.25
CA ILE A 207 -29.62 1.58 16.51
C ILE A 207 -29.88 1.32 17.99
N GLY A 208 -29.19 2.04 18.90
CA GLY A 208 -29.30 1.84 20.34
C GLY A 208 -30.71 2.07 20.93
N GLN A 209 -31.66 2.58 20.14
CA GLN A 209 -33.06 2.77 20.53
C GLN A 209 -33.98 1.58 20.24
N PHE A 210 -33.44 0.49 19.69
CA PHE A 210 -34.17 -0.70 19.27
C PHE A 210 -33.50 -1.97 19.81
N GLU A 211 -34.29 -3.02 19.96
CA GLU A 211 -33.75 -4.34 20.28
C GLU A 211 -33.02 -4.91 19.06
N GLU A 212 -31.88 -5.57 19.27
CA GLU A 212 -31.07 -6.10 18.15
C GLU A 212 -31.90 -7.04 17.26
N ALA A 213 -32.78 -7.86 17.84
CA ALA A 213 -33.66 -8.77 17.10
C ALA A 213 -34.59 -8.04 16.11
N GLU A 214 -35.06 -6.84 16.45
CA GLU A 214 -35.92 -6.03 15.57
C GLU A 214 -35.12 -5.51 14.38
N VAL A 215 -33.93 -4.96 14.65
CA VAL A 215 -33.01 -4.46 13.62
C VAL A 215 -32.59 -5.59 12.67
N ARG A 216 -32.26 -6.76 13.20
CA ARG A 216 -31.91 -7.96 12.42
C ARG A 216 -33.05 -8.41 11.51
N ALA A 217 -34.28 -8.42 12.01
CA ALA A 217 -35.45 -8.79 11.21
C ALA A 217 -35.66 -7.83 10.01
N LEU A 218 -35.51 -6.53 10.24
CA LEU A 218 -35.61 -5.52 9.19
C LEU A 218 -34.43 -5.58 8.19
N TYR A 219 -33.22 -5.83 8.69
CA TYR A 219 -32.02 -5.98 7.87
C TYR A 219 -32.12 -7.17 6.91
N ASN A 220 -32.56 -8.34 7.41
CA ASN A 220 -32.71 -9.55 6.61
C ASN A 220 -33.69 -9.36 5.45
N GLU A 221 -34.74 -8.58 5.69
CA GLU A 221 -35.72 -8.21 4.66
C GLU A 221 -35.28 -7.01 3.83
N CYS A 222 -34.07 -6.47 4.01
CA CYS A 222 -33.56 -5.30 3.27
C CYS A 222 -34.49 -4.07 3.38
N LEU A 223 -35.08 -3.86 4.56
CA LEU A 223 -36.06 -2.79 4.84
C LEU A 223 -35.45 -1.58 5.54
N ILE A 224 -34.18 -1.66 5.90
CA ILE A 224 -33.43 -0.58 6.54
C ILE A 224 -32.10 -0.36 5.83
N TYR A 225 -31.69 0.90 5.81
CA TYR A 225 -30.35 1.33 5.48
C TYR A 225 -29.65 1.77 6.76
N ILE A 226 -28.35 1.50 6.84
CA ILE A 226 -27.52 1.82 8.01
C ILE A 226 -26.45 2.82 7.56
N SER A 227 -26.51 4.05 8.06
CA SER A 227 -25.45 5.04 7.89
C SER A 227 -24.53 5.09 9.10
N ILE A 228 -23.27 5.43 8.85
CA ILE A 228 -22.22 5.56 9.86
C ILE A 228 -21.74 7.02 9.77
N PRO A 229 -22.39 7.95 10.51
CA PRO A 229 -22.09 9.37 10.40
C PRO A 229 -20.74 9.71 11.06
N LEU A 230 -19.92 10.50 10.38
CA LEU A 230 -18.70 11.06 10.97
C LEU A 230 -18.73 12.58 10.83
N ALA A 231 -18.28 13.26 11.86
CA ALA A 231 -18.13 14.70 11.87
C ALA A 231 -16.65 15.09 11.63
N PRO A 232 -16.36 16.30 11.11
CA PRO A 232 -14.99 16.75 10.83
C PRO A 232 -14.03 16.68 12.03
N GLN A 233 -14.56 16.83 13.26
CA GLN A 233 -13.80 16.74 14.51
C GLN A 233 -13.61 15.32 15.04
N ASP A 234 -14.26 14.32 14.45
CA ASP A 234 -14.10 12.94 14.89
C ASP A 234 -12.68 12.43 14.59
N THR A 235 -12.22 11.49 15.40
CA THR A 235 -10.93 10.82 15.21
C THR A 235 -11.17 9.32 15.05
N ILE A 236 -10.39 8.69 14.18
CA ILE A 236 -10.55 7.29 13.80
C ILE A 236 -9.24 6.56 14.06
N LYS A 237 -9.30 5.34 14.57
CA LYS A 237 -8.16 4.43 14.69
C LYS A 237 -8.35 3.19 13.83
N LEU A 238 -7.26 2.73 13.21
CA LEU A 238 -7.25 1.50 12.42
C LEU A 238 -7.20 0.26 13.33
N LEU A 239 -7.76 -0.83 12.84
CA LEU A 239 -7.73 -2.14 13.49
C LEU A 239 -6.79 -3.08 12.73
N THR A 240 -6.24 -4.08 13.42
CA THR A 240 -5.45 -5.13 12.78
C THR A 240 -6.30 -5.92 11.79
N LEU A 241 -5.75 -6.20 10.61
CA LEU A 241 -6.44 -6.91 9.54
C LEU A 241 -6.40 -8.43 9.76
N GLU A 242 -7.53 -9.06 10.08
CA GLU A 242 -7.60 -10.53 10.23
C GLU A 242 -8.12 -11.27 8.98
N LYS A 243 -8.99 -10.63 8.18
CA LYS A 243 -9.71 -11.29 7.07
C LYS A 243 -9.81 -10.37 5.83
N PHE A 244 -8.73 -9.67 5.53
CA PHE A 244 -8.71 -8.75 4.39
C PHE A 244 -8.75 -9.49 3.05
N VAL A 245 -9.49 -8.96 2.08
CA VAL A 245 -9.60 -9.54 0.74
C VAL A 245 -8.54 -8.91 -0.15
N MET A 246 -7.58 -9.73 -0.59
CA MET A 246 -6.48 -9.32 -1.49
C MET A 246 -6.73 -9.89 -2.89
N ASN A 247 -7.32 -9.07 -3.75
CA ASN A 247 -7.43 -9.30 -5.19
C ASN A 247 -6.32 -8.52 -5.93
N ARG A 248 -6.02 -8.92 -7.17
CA ARG A 248 -4.85 -8.42 -7.93
C ARG A 248 -5.14 -7.18 -8.79
N MET A 249 -6.37 -6.69 -8.81
CA MET A 249 -6.74 -5.55 -9.64
C MET A 249 -6.87 -4.32 -8.76
N ALA A 250 -5.96 -3.37 -8.96
CA ALA A 250 -6.11 -1.99 -8.50
C ALA A 250 -6.59 -1.14 -9.67
N GLY A 251 -7.45 -0.14 -9.44
CA GLY A 251 -7.63 0.89 -10.47
C GLY A 251 -8.81 1.84 -10.39
N ASP A 252 -9.77 1.66 -9.47
CA ASP A 252 -10.82 2.66 -9.32
C ASP A 252 -10.41 3.78 -8.36
N TYR A 253 -10.96 4.98 -8.59
CA TYR A 253 -10.64 6.20 -7.83
C TYR A 253 -10.72 5.99 -6.31
N LEU A 254 -11.76 5.28 -5.84
CA LEU A 254 -11.99 5.06 -4.41
C LEU A 254 -10.92 4.17 -3.79
N GLU A 255 -10.47 3.11 -4.46
CA GLU A 255 -9.41 2.22 -3.97
C GLU A 255 -8.10 2.98 -3.76
N GLY A 256 -7.74 3.86 -4.69
CA GLY A 256 -6.60 4.76 -4.53
C GLY A 256 -6.73 5.66 -3.28
N LEU A 257 -7.90 6.27 -3.08
CA LEU A 257 -8.16 7.11 -1.90
C LEU A 257 -8.17 6.30 -0.59
N CYS A 258 -8.66 5.07 -0.61
CA CYS A 258 -8.62 4.16 0.53
C CYS A 258 -7.16 3.86 0.94
N TYR A 259 -6.28 3.49 0.01
CA TYR A 259 -4.87 3.24 0.34
C TYR A 259 -4.13 4.50 0.83
N LYS A 260 -4.40 5.67 0.24
CA LYS A 260 -3.89 6.96 0.76
C LYS A 260 -4.37 7.24 2.18
N SER A 261 -5.61 6.87 2.49
CA SER A 261 -6.19 7.04 3.83
C SER A 261 -5.59 6.04 4.83
N PHE A 262 -5.37 4.78 4.45
CA PHE A 262 -4.78 3.76 5.34
C PHE A 262 -3.43 4.18 5.95
N ILE A 263 -2.50 4.65 5.12
CA ILE A 263 -1.17 5.04 5.59
C ILE A 263 -1.20 6.34 6.43
N SER A 264 -2.21 7.19 6.22
CA SER A 264 -2.30 8.53 6.80
C SER A 264 -3.21 8.63 8.04
N ILE A 265 -4.08 7.64 8.28
CA ILE A 265 -4.93 7.62 9.48
C ILE A 265 -4.05 7.55 10.74
N ASP A 266 -4.43 8.35 11.71
CA ASP A 266 -3.78 8.42 13.01
C ASP A 266 -4.83 8.72 14.09
N ASP A 267 -4.67 8.10 15.25
CA ASP A 267 -5.57 8.26 16.40
C ASP A 267 -5.48 9.64 17.07
N ARG A 268 -4.56 10.50 16.59
CA ARG A 268 -4.41 11.92 16.97
C ARG A 268 -4.81 12.89 15.85
N THR A 269 -5.39 12.39 14.75
CA THR A 269 -5.73 13.22 13.58
C THR A 269 -7.24 13.20 13.31
N THR A 270 -7.86 14.38 13.32
CA THR A 270 -9.29 14.48 13.01
C THR A 270 -9.57 14.26 11.53
N VAL A 271 -10.82 13.94 11.19
CA VAL A 271 -11.27 13.82 9.79
C VAL A 271 -10.90 15.08 8.97
N GLU A 272 -11.10 16.28 9.53
CA GLU A 272 -10.75 17.55 8.87
C GLU A 272 -9.24 17.70 8.64
N GLN A 273 -8.43 17.31 9.63
CA GLN A 273 -6.97 17.39 9.52
C GLN A 273 -6.44 16.40 8.47
N LEU A 274 -7.00 15.19 8.41
CA LEU A 274 -6.67 14.20 7.38
C LEU A 274 -7.03 14.70 5.98
N SER A 275 -8.18 15.36 5.82
CA SER A 275 -8.59 16.02 4.58
C SER A 275 -7.59 17.08 4.12
N LYS A 276 -7.14 17.96 5.02
CA LYS A 276 -6.11 18.97 4.72
C LYS A 276 -4.75 18.35 4.40
N MET A 277 -4.40 17.26 5.07
CA MET A 277 -3.15 16.52 4.84
C MET A 277 -3.11 15.92 3.44
N LEU A 278 -4.19 15.26 3.02
CA LEU A 278 -4.27 14.58 1.72
C LEU A 278 -4.70 15.49 0.56
N ALA A 279 -5.02 16.76 0.83
CA ALA A 279 -5.62 17.70 -0.12
C ALA A 279 -6.89 17.15 -0.81
N VAL A 280 -7.73 16.46 -0.04
CA VAL A 280 -9.00 15.86 -0.51
C VAL A 280 -10.16 16.46 0.27
N ASP A 281 -11.31 16.67 -0.38
CA ASP A 281 -12.51 17.20 0.26
C ASP A 281 -12.90 16.38 1.51
N VAL A 282 -13.33 17.07 2.57
CA VAL A 282 -13.67 16.44 3.85
C VAL A 282 -14.79 15.41 3.72
N ASN A 283 -15.72 15.58 2.75
CA ASN A 283 -16.80 14.62 2.53
C ASN A 283 -16.30 13.33 1.87
N GLU A 284 -15.30 13.41 0.97
CA GLU A 284 -14.68 12.20 0.38
C GLU A 284 -13.86 11.43 1.42
N ILE A 285 -13.12 12.12 2.30
CA ILE A 285 -12.46 11.47 3.45
C ILE A 285 -13.50 10.86 4.39
N THR A 286 -14.57 11.58 4.71
CA THR A 286 -15.68 11.08 5.55
C THR A 286 -16.29 9.80 4.96
N LYS A 287 -16.53 9.77 3.65
CA LYS A 287 -17.02 8.60 2.91
C LYS A 287 -16.08 7.41 3.09
N VAL A 288 -14.77 7.59 2.91
CA VAL A 288 -13.78 6.51 3.06
C VAL A 288 -13.71 6.01 4.51
N LEU A 289 -13.66 6.91 5.49
CA LEU A 289 -13.57 6.52 6.90
C LEU A 289 -14.85 5.82 7.38
N SER A 290 -16.02 6.32 6.98
CA SER A 290 -17.32 5.67 7.23
C SER A 290 -17.33 4.26 6.64
N PHE A 291 -16.77 4.09 5.44
CA PHE A 291 -16.66 2.81 4.77
C PHE A 291 -15.64 1.86 5.45
N PHE A 292 -14.52 2.36 5.96
CA PHE A 292 -13.58 1.55 6.76
C PHE A 292 -14.20 1.02 8.05
N ILE A 293 -14.97 1.85 8.76
CA ILE A 293 -15.73 1.39 9.94
C ILE A 293 -16.76 0.33 9.53
N ARG A 294 -17.44 0.54 8.39
CA ARG A 294 -18.40 -0.41 7.85
C ARG A 294 -17.78 -1.78 7.56
N LEU A 295 -16.55 -1.79 7.06
CA LEU A 295 -15.78 -3.01 6.78
C LEU A 295 -15.14 -3.63 8.03
N GLY A 296 -15.20 -2.97 9.18
CA GLY A 296 -14.52 -3.40 10.40
C GLY A 296 -13.00 -3.23 10.35
N LEU A 297 -12.51 -2.31 9.51
CA LEU A 297 -11.09 -1.98 9.36
C LEU A 297 -10.66 -0.85 10.30
N ALA A 298 -11.63 -0.09 10.81
CA ALA A 298 -11.40 1.06 11.66
C ALA A 298 -12.53 1.21 12.69
N THR A 299 -12.28 1.98 13.74
CA THR A 299 -13.31 2.39 14.70
C THR A 299 -13.17 3.87 15.05
N LYS A 300 -14.28 4.49 15.42
CA LYS A 300 -14.27 5.83 16.02
C LYS A 300 -13.59 5.77 17.39
N VAL A 301 -12.68 6.69 17.63
CA VAL A 301 -12.00 6.86 18.92
C VAL A 301 -13.02 7.42 19.93
N THR A 302 -13.11 6.81 21.10
CA THR A 302 -14.07 7.23 22.14
C THR A 302 -13.52 8.39 22.97
N VAL A 303 -14.38 9.12 23.69
CA VAL A 303 -13.97 10.28 24.49
C VAL A 303 -12.92 9.90 25.56
N ASP A 304 -13.00 8.69 26.11
CA ASP A 304 -12.03 8.18 27.09
C ASP A 304 -10.64 7.97 26.45
N ASP A 305 -10.60 7.50 25.20
CA ASP A 305 -9.36 7.39 24.41
C ASP A 305 -8.83 8.78 23.97
N GLN A 306 -9.68 9.81 23.89
CA GLN A 306 -9.30 11.16 23.45
C GLN A 306 -8.56 11.98 24.52
N VAL A 307 -8.74 11.67 25.81
CA VAL A 307 -8.04 12.40 26.90
C VAL A 307 -6.53 12.17 26.86
N GLU A 308 -6.07 11.05 26.30
CA GLU A 308 -4.64 10.78 26.07
C GLU A 308 -4.10 11.41 24.76
N ALA A 309 -4.98 11.74 23.80
CA ALA A 309 -4.61 12.18 22.45
C ALA A 309 -4.76 13.69 22.18
N THR A 310 -5.50 14.44 23.02
CA THR A 310 -5.97 15.81 22.72
C THR A 310 -5.06 16.96 23.14
N THR A 311 -3.87 16.72 23.66
CA THR A 311 -2.88 17.80 23.75
C THR A 311 -2.31 18.07 22.36
N GLU A 312 -2.47 19.28 21.84
CA GLU A 312 -1.74 19.82 20.66
C GLU A 312 -0.21 19.75 20.81
N ASN A 313 0.28 19.29 21.97
CA ASN A 313 1.66 18.93 22.28
C ASN A 313 1.88 17.40 22.41
N SER A 314 1.18 16.55 21.66
CA SER A 314 1.57 15.13 21.61
C SER A 314 2.98 15.03 21.03
N THR A 315 3.90 14.42 21.76
CA THR A 315 5.27 14.22 21.28
C THR A 315 5.24 13.48 19.95
N LYS A 316 6.02 13.98 18.99
CA LYS A 316 6.19 13.37 17.67
C LYS A 316 6.80 11.97 17.81
N ARG A 317 6.37 11.05 16.94
CA ARG A 317 6.80 9.66 16.91
C ARG A 317 8.08 9.47 16.09
N LEU A 318 8.69 8.30 16.26
CA LEU A 318 9.74 7.76 15.38
C LEU A 318 9.09 6.88 14.30
N ALA A 319 9.44 7.11 13.04
CA ALA A 319 9.00 6.27 11.93
C ALA A 319 10.04 5.20 11.58
N ALA A 320 9.73 3.92 11.76
CA ALA A 320 10.56 2.81 11.31
C ALA A 320 10.15 2.40 9.89
N ILE A 321 10.96 2.72 8.89
CA ILE A 321 10.64 2.54 7.47
C ILE A 321 11.07 1.14 7.02
N TYR A 322 10.15 0.35 6.45
CA TYR A 322 10.42 -1.00 5.93
C TYR A 322 9.88 -1.18 4.51
N ASP A 323 10.30 -2.22 3.79
CA ASP A 323 9.84 -2.52 2.42
C ASP A 323 8.88 -3.73 2.38
N CYS A 324 8.43 -4.12 1.18
CA CYS A 324 7.53 -5.27 1.01
C CYS A 324 8.12 -6.63 1.44
N ASN A 325 9.44 -6.75 1.63
CA ASN A 325 10.05 -8.03 1.99
C ASN A 325 9.79 -8.39 3.45
N LEU A 326 9.79 -7.41 4.35
CA LEU A 326 9.52 -7.64 5.77
C LEU A 326 8.17 -8.36 6.01
N PRO A 327 7.01 -7.84 5.53
CA PRO A 327 5.75 -8.56 5.68
C PRO A 327 5.69 -9.86 4.86
N SER A 328 6.38 -9.93 3.71
CA SER A 328 6.43 -11.16 2.90
C SER A 328 7.10 -12.30 3.65
N ASP A 329 8.21 -12.04 4.34
CA ASP A 329 8.92 -13.04 5.15
C ASP A 329 8.06 -13.54 6.32
N LEU A 330 7.20 -12.70 6.88
CA LEU A 330 6.24 -13.07 7.94
C LEU A 330 5.03 -13.86 7.40
N MET A 331 4.76 -13.80 6.10
CA MET A 331 3.73 -14.59 5.43
C MET A 331 4.22 -15.98 5.05
N VAL A 332 5.54 -16.15 4.88
CA VAL A 332 6.16 -17.43 4.52
C VAL A 332 6.28 -18.31 5.76
N GLY A 333 5.58 -19.46 5.71
CA GLY A 333 5.66 -20.50 6.72
C GLY A 333 4.47 -20.60 7.67
N ASN A 334 4.62 -21.41 8.71
CA ASN A 334 3.56 -21.66 9.70
C ASN A 334 3.81 -20.91 11.02
N LEU A 335 3.92 -19.58 10.96
CA LEU A 335 4.14 -18.69 12.12
C LEU A 335 2.87 -18.42 12.97
N GLY A 336 1.77 -19.14 12.72
CA GLY A 336 0.48 -18.91 13.37
C GLY A 336 -0.40 -17.87 12.67
N SER A 337 -1.70 -17.88 12.99
CA SER A 337 -2.69 -16.98 12.38
C SER A 337 -2.49 -15.52 12.80
N THR A 338 -2.08 -15.28 14.04
CA THR A 338 -1.86 -13.93 14.59
C THR A 338 -0.76 -13.19 13.83
N ILE A 339 0.39 -13.84 13.60
CA ILE A 339 1.48 -13.24 12.81
C ILE A 339 1.04 -12.96 11.38
N LYS A 340 0.24 -13.86 10.77
CA LYS A 340 -0.32 -13.63 9.43
C LYS A 340 -1.23 -12.41 9.38
N SER A 341 -2.06 -12.18 10.39
CA SER A 341 -2.89 -10.96 10.48
C SER A 341 -2.03 -9.70 10.55
N TYR A 342 -0.97 -9.68 11.38
CA TYR A 342 -0.05 -8.54 11.44
C TYR A 342 0.73 -8.35 10.14
N ALA A 343 1.16 -9.44 9.48
CA ALA A 343 1.85 -9.37 8.20
C ALA A 343 0.94 -8.81 7.08
N VAL A 344 -0.33 -9.22 7.03
CA VAL A 344 -1.34 -8.62 6.14
C VAL A 344 -1.55 -7.14 6.46
N THR A 345 -1.59 -6.77 7.74
CA THR A 345 -1.70 -5.36 8.16
C THR A 345 -0.50 -4.53 7.68
N LEU A 346 0.72 -5.01 7.93
CA LEU A 346 1.95 -4.38 7.46
C LEU A 346 2.02 -4.29 5.93
N PHE A 347 1.43 -5.25 5.21
CA PHE A 347 1.42 -5.23 3.75
C PHE A 347 0.34 -4.26 3.21
N GLU A 348 -0.92 -4.45 3.56
CA GLU A 348 -2.05 -3.76 2.95
C GLU A 348 -2.28 -2.35 3.51
N VAL A 349 -2.19 -2.18 4.83
CA VAL A 349 -2.29 -0.85 5.45
C VAL A 349 -0.99 -0.09 5.27
N GLY A 350 0.13 -0.80 5.40
CA GLY A 350 1.46 -0.19 5.37
C GLY A 350 1.81 0.59 6.64
N LYS A 351 1.02 0.47 7.73
CA LYS A 351 1.28 1.13 9.02
C LYS A 351 1.01 0.17 10.17
N MET A 352 1.92 0.13 11.13
CA MET A 352 1.70 -0.41 12.48
C MET A 352 1.91 0.71 13.49
N THR A 353 0.87 1.05 14.26
CA THR A 353 0.95 2.10 15.28
C THR A 353 1.69 1.62 16.52
N ASP A 354 2.25 2.52 17.34
CA ASP A 354 2.91 2.17 18.62
C ASP A 354 2.04 1.27 19.52
N THR A 355 0.74 1.55 19.61
CA THR A 355 -0.23 0.75 20.35
C THR A 355 -0.27 -0.69 19.84
N SER A 356 -0.38 -0.88 18.52
CA SER A 356 -0.43 -2.21 17.90
C SER A 356 0.94 -2.90 17.86
N LEU A 357 2.02 -2.11 17.82
CA LEU A 357 3.39 -2.59 17.77
C LEU A 357 3.75 -3.35 19.05
N THR A 358 3.21 -2.96 20.20
CA THR A 358 3.43 -3.68 21.46
C THR A 358 2.90 -5.11 21.39
N GLU A 359 1.65 -5.28 20.95
CA GLU A 359 1.03 -6.59 20.79
C GLU A 359 1.72 -7.41 19.68
N PHE A 360 2.14 -6.74 18.61
CA PHE A 360 2.88 -7.38 17.52
C PHE A 360 4.23 -7.93 18.00
N ILE A 361 5.02 -7.14 18.76
CA ILE A 361 6.30 -7.61 19.32
C ILE A 361 6.08 -8.80 20.24
N GLN A 362 5.07 -8.74 21.11
CA GLN A 362 4.74 -9.86 21.99
C GLN A 362 4.41 -11.13 21.17
N ALA A 363 3.57 -11.00 20.14
CA ALA A 363 3.23 -12.12 19.27
C ALA A 363 4.45 -12.72 18.56
N LEU A 364 5.41 -11.89 18.12
CA LEU A 364 6.66 -12.36 17.52
C LEU A 364 7.55 -13.13 18.51
N GLN A 365 7.59 -12.70 19.76
CA GLN A 365 8.36 -13.34 20.82
C GLN A 365 7.76 -14.69 21.27
N GLU A 366 6.45 -14.85 21.14
CA GLU A 366 5.72 -16.09 21.47
C GLU A 366 5.86 -17.19 20.40
N VAL A 367 6.40 -16.85 19.21
CA VAL A 367 6.66 -17.84 18.15
C VAL A 367 7.64 -18.90 18.67
N GLN A 368 7.27 -20.16 18.54
CA GLN A 368 8.11 -21.27 18.97
C GLN A 368 9.29 -21.50 18.02
N SER A 369 10.43 -21.90 18.60
CA SER A 369 11.60 -22.29 17.81
C SER A 369 11.23 -23.43 16.85
N PRO A 370 11.62 -23.32 15.56
CA PRO A 370 11.20 -24.28 14.56
C PRO A 370 11.89 -25.62 14.76
N ALA A 371 11.12 -26.71 14.56
CA ALA A 371 11.66 -28.06 14.51
C ALA A 371 12.20 -28.44 13.11
N ASP A 372 11.89 -27.64 12.09
CA ASP A 372 12.26 -27.86 10.69
C ASP A 372 13.14 -26.70 10.19
N ASP A 373 14.24 -27.04 9.51
CA ASP A 373 15.19 -26.12 8.89
C ASP A 373 14.52 -25.15 7.92
N SER A 374 13.40 -25.54 7.30
CA SER A 374 12.65 -24.68 6.38
C SER A 374 12.09 -23.41 7.02
N MET A 375 11.88 -23.42 8.34
CA MET A 375 11.26 -22.35 9.11
C MET A 375 12.26 -21.48 9.89
N VAL A 376 13.54 -21.86 9.91
CA VAL A 376 14.60 -21.17 10.68
C VAL A 376 14.72 -19.70 10.28
N LYS A 377 14.68 -19.41 8.97
CA LYS A 377 14.77 -18.03 8.46
C LYS A 377 13.59 -17.17 8.91
N SER A 378 12.37 -17.67 8.76
CA SER A 378 11.16 -16.95 9.17
C SER A 378 11.13 -16.73 10.70
N TYR A 379 11.56 -17.73 11.48
CA TYR A 379 11.69 -17.60 12.93
C TYR A 379 12.74 -16.56 13.33
N GLU A 380 13.94 -16.61 12.73
CA GLU A 380 14.99 -15.62 12.97
C GLU A 380 14.49 -14.21 12.63
N ARG A 381 13.72 -14.07 11.54
CA ARG A 381 13.11 -12.79 11.16
C ARG A 381 12.18 -12.25 12.25
N CYS A 382 11.37 -13.10 12.89
CA CYS A 382 10.53 -12.68 14.01
C CYS A 382 11.36 -12.14 15.17
N GLN A 383 12.46 -12.82 15.52
CA GLN A 383 13.36 -12.38 16.60
C GLN A 383 14.02 -11.04 16.26
N VAL A 384 14.49 -10.87 15.02
CA VAL A 384 15.09 -9.61 14.56
C VAL A 384 14.11 -8.46 14.67
N ILE A 385 12.89 -8.60 14.13
CA ILE A 385 11.88 -7.54 14.15
C ILE A 385 11.49 -7.17 15.59
N ALA A 386 11.32 -8.17 16.47
CA ALA A 386 11.05 -7.93 17.88
C ALA A 386 12.20 -7.19 18.58
N ARG A 387 13.46 -7.55 18.27
CA ARG A 387 14.66 -6.88 18.81
C ARG A 387 14.75 -5.43 18.37
N ILE A 388 14.46 -5.13 17.10
CA ILE A 388 14.41 -3.78 16.53
C ILE A 388 13.30 -2.96 17.19
N GLY A 389 12.08 -3.51 17.28
CA GLY A 389 10.95 -2.82 17.88
C GLY A 389 11.21 -2.43 19.34
N ASN A 390 11.76 -3.35 20.14
CA ASN A 390 12.14 -3.06 21.53
C ASN A 390 13.25 -2.01 21.62
N PHE A 391 14.25 -2.09 20.73
CA PHE A 391 15.35 -1.12 20.68
C PHE A 391 14.86 0.30 20.38
N LEU A 392 14.07 0.47 19.33
CA LEU A 392 13.60 1.79 18.90
C LEU A 392 12.71 2.41 19.99
N ARG A 393 11.85 1.62 20.64
CA ARG A 393 10.98 2.08 21.72
C ARG A 393 11.74 2.47 22.99
N SER A 394 12.94 1.94 23.22
CA SER A 394 13.77 2.32 24.37
C SER A 394 14.53 3.64 24.16
N GLN A 395 14.50 4.22 22.96
CA GLN A 395 15.23 5.44 22.66
C GLN A 395 14.49 6.70 23.13
N LYS A 396 15.24 7.71 23.60
CA LYS A 396 14.68 8.97 24.09
C LYS A 396 13.86 9.72 23.03
N PHE A 397 14.33 9.74 21.78
CA PHE A 397 13.66 10.47 20.69
C PHE A 397 12.39 9.75 20.16
N ALA A 398 12.12 8.55 20.65
CA ALA A 398 10.88 7.79 20.45
C ALA A 398 9.86 7.98 21.59
N GLU A 399 9.99 9.02 22.43
CA GLU A 399 9.07 9.33 23.54
C GLU A 399 7.60 9.43 23.09
N GLY A 400 7.33 9.84 21.85
CA GLY A 400 5.97 9.88 21.29
C GLY A 400 5.40 8.54 20.84
N GLY A 401 6.21 7.48 20.82
CA GLY A 401 5.93 6.16 20.28
C GLY A 401 6.71 5.85 18.99
N VAL A 402 6.64 4.59 18.54
CA VAL A 402 7.23 4.12 17.28
C VAL A 402 6.14 3.59 16.35
N ASP A 403 6.09 4.11 15.13
CA ASP A 403 5.23 3.56 14.08
C ASP A 403 6.10 2.87 13.01
N PHE A 404 5.72 1.67 12.59
CA PHE A 404 6.35 1.02 11.44
C PHE A 404 5.59 1.43 10.19
N LEU A 405 6.31 1.96 9.18
CA LEU A 405 5.73 2.46 7.93
C LEU A 405 6.33 1.75 6.73
N ARG A 406 5.46 1.22 5.87
CA ARG A 406 5.84 0.59 4.61
C ARG A 406 6.21 1.67 3.60
N LEU A 407 7.40 1.55 3.05
CA LEU A 407 7.96 2.44 2.03
C LEU A 407 7.05 2.54 0.80
N GLU A 408 6.58 1.40 0.26
CA GLU A 408 5.66 1.38 -0.89
C GLU A 408 4.37 2.16 -0.61
N ALA A 409 3.82 2.04 0.61
CA ALA A 409 2.58 2.71 0.98
C ALA A 409 2.76 4.22 1.11
N LEU A 410 3.92 4.67 1.60
CA LEU A 410 4.28 6.09 1.64
C LEU A 410 4.44 6.69 0.23
N LEU A 411 4.88 5.89 -0.74
CA LEU A 411 5.04 6.32 -2.14
C LEU A 411 3.71 6.41 -2.91
N VAL A 412 2.60 5.90 -2.35
CA VAL A 412 1.23 6.13 -2.88
C VAL A 412 0.78 7.57 -2.64
N LEU A 413 1.34 8.25 -1.63
CA LEU A 413 1.11 9.66 -1.36
C LEU A 413 1.96 10.53 -2.32
N ASP A 414 1.37 11.62 -2.79
CA ASP A 414 2.13 12.70 -3.42
C ASP A 414 3.09 13.35 -2.42
N GLU A 415 4.09 14.06 -2.94
CA GLU A 415 5.16 14.64 -2.13
C GLU A 415 4.65 15.62 -1.07
N GLU A 416 3.62 16.42 -1.39
CA GLU A 416 3.04 17.40 -0.47
C GLU A 416 2.31 16.70 0.68
N SER A 417 1.43 15.75 0.36
CA SER A 417 0.71 14.95 1.36
C SER A 417 1.66 14.18 2.28
N ARG A 418 2.72 13.60 1.71
CA ARG A 418 3.74 12.88 2.46
C ARG A 418 4.54 13.80 3.38
N THR A 419 4.93 14.98 2.91
CA THR A 419 5.63 15.97 3.73
C THR A 419 4.76 16.41 4.91
N LYS A 420 3.48 16.73 4.67
CA LYS A 420 2.52 17.07 5.74
C LYS A 420 2.33 15.94 6.75
N LEU A 421 2.30 14.68 6.30
CA LEU A 421 2.22 13.52 7.18
C LEU A 421 3.43 13.47 8.13
N PHE A 422 4.65 13.61 7.60
CA PHE A 422 5.88 13.58 8.38
C PHE A 422 6.03 14.79 9.31
N GLU A 423 5.82 16.00 8.79
CA GLU A 423 5.89 17.23 9.58
C GLU A 423 4.92 17.24 10.76
N ARG A 424 3.76 16.61 10.62
CA ARG A 424 2.77 16.52 11.70
C ARG A 424 3.13 15.44 12.71
N ASN A 425 3.38 14.21 12.25
CA ASN A 425 3.36 13.03 13.13
C ASN A 425 4.74 12.58 13.60
N TYR A 426 5.81 12.90 12.86
CA TYR A 426 7.14 12.32 13.08
C TYR A 426 8.22 13.39 13.28
N ASN A 427 9.19 13.11 14.16
CA ASN A 427 10.40 13.93 14.34
C ASN A 427 11.62 13.31 13.66
N SER A 428 11.55 12.02 13.39
CA SER A 428 12.65 11.20 12.92
C SER A 428 12.14 9.97 12.18
N ALA A 429 12.99 9.44 11.31
CA ALA A 429 12.77 8.21 10.60
C ALA A 429 14.03 7.35 10.62
N VAL A 430 13.87 6.04 10.77
CA VAL A 430 14.94 5.05 10.73
C VAL A 430 14.60 3.98 9.70
N ALA A 431 15.48 3.77 8.73
CA ALA A 431 15.32 2.69 7.76
C ALA A 431 15.60 1.32 8.40
N LEU A 432 14.80 0.32 8.03
CA LEU A 432 15.03 -1.09 8.31
C LEU A 432 15.64 -1.72 7.05
N ALA A 433 16.90 -2.13 7.15
CA ALA A 433 17.71 -2.51 6.00
C ALA A 433 17.65 -4.02 5.70
N PRO A 434 17.78 -4.43 4.43
CA PRO A 434 17.79 -3.59 3.24
C PRO A 434 16.40 -3.04 2.91
N LEU A 435 16.32 -1.87 2.28
CA LEU A 435 15.13 -1.41 1.57
C LEU A 435 15.38 -1.60 0.07
N THR A 436 14.56 -2.41 -0.59
CA THR A 436 14.84 -2.88 -1.96
C THR A 436 14.10 -2.14 -3.07
N LEU A 437 13.27 -1.14 -2.73
CA LEU A 437 12.62 -0.29 -3.73
C LEU A 437 13.64 0.59 -4.46
N THR A 438 13.72 0.41 -5.78
CA THR A 438 14.73 1.02 -6.65
C THR A 438 14.15 2.14 -7.55
N GLN A 439 12.87 2.48 -7.44
CA GLN A 439 12.21 3.48 -8.31
C GLN A 439 11.93 4.84 -7.66
N SER A 440 11.88 4.96 -6.34
CA SER A 440 11.60 6.25 -5.69
C SER A 440 12.24 6.29 -4.31
N SER A 441 13.21 7.17 -4.08
CA SER A 441 13.56 7.47 -2.70
C SER A 441 12.38 8.15 -2.07
N LEU A 442 12.02 7.63 -0.91
CA LEU A 442 11.34 8.42 0.07
C LEU A 442 12.28 9.56 0.47
N GLU A 443 12.06 10.74 -0.08
CA GLU A 443 12.62 11.98 0.47
C GLU A 443 11.73 12.39 1.62
N ILE A 444 12.30 12.35 2.83
CA ILE A 444 11.62 12.75 4.07
C ILE A 444 12.15 14.12 4.48
N ASN A 445 11.54 15.15 3.91
CA ASN A 445 11.92 16.52 4.22
C ASN A 445 11.48 16.89 5.65
N GLY A 446 12.32 17.67 6.34
CA GLY A 446 11.96 18.26 7.63
C GLY A 446 12.03 17.34 8.85
N VAL A 447 12.57 16.11 8.72
CA VAL A 447 12.82 15.21 9.86
C VAL A 447 14.22 14.60 9.81
N VAL A 448 14.72 14.17 10.97
CA VAL A 448 16.01 13.47 11.06
C VAL A 448 15.85 12.08 10.47
N HIS A 449 16.59 11.75 9.40
CA HIS A 449 16.47 10.46 8.72
C HIS A 449 17.78 9.65 8.83
N PHE A 450 17.71 8.50 9.50
CA PHE A 450 18.76 7.50 9.52
C PHE A 450 18.45 6.39 8.52
N GLY A 451 18.95 6.57 7.31
CA GLY A 451 18.74 5.63 6.24
C GLY A 451 19.50 6.05 4.99
N PRO A 452 19.13 5.50 3.84
CA PRO A 452 19.77 5.79 2.56
C PRO A 452 19.76 7.30 2.26
N PRO A 453 20.93 7.93 2.01
CA PRO A 453 21.08 9.39 1.88
C PRO A 453 20.28 10.05 0.75
N SER A 454 19.98 9.31 -0.31
CA SER A 454 19.21 9.76 -1.47
C SER A 454 18.74 8.56 -2.29
N HIS A 455 17.91 8.80 -3.33
CA HIS A 455 17.47 7.75 -4.28
C HIS A 455 18.61 7.05 -4.99
N LEU A 456 19.75 7.70 -5.14
CA LEU A 456 20.89 7.10 -5.82
C LEU A 456 21.53 5.98 -5.01
N PHE A 457 21.45 6.03 -3.67
CA PHE A 457 21.94 4.97 -2.77
C PHE A 457 21.07 3.71 -2.78
N HIS A 458 19.90 3.77 -3.40
CA HIS A 458 19.07 2.60 -3.73
C HIS A 458 19.19 2.16 -5.19
N SER A 459 19.88 2.94 -6.02
CA SER A 459 19.98 2.64 -7.44
C SER A 459 21.23 1.79 -7.71
N PRO A 460 21.28 1.06 -8.84
CA PRO A 460 22.48 0.31 -9.19
C PRO A 460 23.74 1.20 -9.40
N TRP A 461 23.58 2.53 -9.49
CA TRP A 461 24.72 3.46 -9.46
C TRP A 461 25.60 3.31 -8.22
N VAL A 462 25.03 2.99 -7.05
CA VAL A 462 25.81 2.80 -5.82
C VAL A 462 26.79 1.64 -5.95
N ILE A 463 26.43 0.59 -6.69
CA ILE A 463 27.28 -0.57 -6.95
C ILE A 463 28.48 -0.19 -7.84
N LEU A 464 28.22 0.60 -8.89
CA LEU A 464 29.27 1.12 -9.75
C LEU A 464 30.20 2.08 -9.00
N TYR A 465 29.64 2.97 -8.17
CA TYR A 465 30.40 3.91 -7.36
C TYR A 465 31.26 3.19 -6.32
N LEU A 466 30.71 2.22 -5.60
CA LEU A 466 31.44 1.39 -4.64
C LEU A 466 32.60 0.67 -5.31
N ASN A 467 32.40 0.13 -6.52
CA ASN A 467 33.45 -0.52 -7.27
C ASN A 467 34.60 0.44 -7.61
N ALA A 468 34.27 1.64 -8.08
CA ALA A 468 35.22 2.68 -8.46
C ALA A 468 36.08 3.16 -7.29
N ILE A 469 35.45 3.34 -6.12
CA ILE A 469 36.13 3.76 -4.89
C ILE A 469 37.01 2.63 -4.35
N SER A 470 36.47 1.42 -4.28
CA SER A 470 37.20 0.29 -3.65
C SER A 470 38.40 -0.19 -4.47
N LYS A 471 38.44 0.06 -5.79
CA LYS A 471 39.50 -0.31 -6.76
C LYS A 471 39.86 -1.80 -6.85
N ARG A 472 39.25 -2.62 -6.00
CA ARG A 472 39.45 -4.07 -5.84
C ARG A 472 38.14 -4.85 -6.01
N GLY A 473 37.06 -4.14 -6.31
CA GLY A 473 35.75 -4.73 -6.52
C GLY A 473 35.76 -5.65 -7.75
N PRO A 474 34.87 -6.65 -7.78
CA PRO A 474 34.76 -7.54 -8.93
C PRO A 474 34.21 -6.79 -10.17
N PRO A 475 34.39 -7.31 -11.40
CA PRO A 475 33.95 -6.63 -12.62
C PRO A 475 32.46 -6.24 -12.59
N VAL A 476 32.18 -4.98 -12.94
CA VAL A 476 30.83 -4.43 -13.11
C VAL A 476 30.65 -3.95 -14.54
N TYR A 477 29.52 -4.26 -15.15
CA TYR A 477 29.18 -3.81 -16.50
C TYR A 477 27.79 -3.19 -16.50
N VAL A 478 27.59 -2.14 -17.29
CA VAL A 478 26.29 -1.45 -17.43
C VAL A 478 25.95 -1.33 -18.90
N TRP A 479 24.71 -1.62 -19.27
CA TRP A 479 24.17 -1.44 -20.60
C TRP A 479 22.94 -0.52 -20.56
N PRO A 480 22.86 0.50 -21.45
CA PRO A 480 21.69 1.34 -21.58
C PRO A 480 20.49 0.57 -22.14
N GLN A 481 19.29 1.10 -21.90
CA GLN A 481 18.06 0.54 -22.43
C GLN A 481 18.10 0.48 -23.97
N GLY A 482 17.64 -0.63 -24.54
CA GLY A 482 17.53 -0.86 -25.98
C GLY A 482 18.76 -1.49 -26.63
N GLU A 483 19.85 -1.71 -25.88
CA GLU A 483 21.03 -2.41 -26.40
C GLU A 483 20.75 -3.89 -26.70
N ILE A 484 21.47 -4.42 -27.69
CA ILE A 484 21.46 -5.85 -28.04
C ILE A 484 22.86 -6.40 -27.79
N VAL A 485 22.99 -7.25 -26.78
CA VAL A 485 24.25 -7.86 -26.40
C VAL A 485 24.39 -9.19 -27.15
N THR A 486 25.42 -9.31 -27.99
CA THR A 486 25.64 -10.50 -28.83
C THR A 486 26.70 -11.45 -28.27
N SER A 487 27.54 -10.98 -27.35
CA SER A 487 28.58 -11.78 -26.70
C SER A 487 28.90 -11.25 -25.31
N LEU A 488 29.39 -12.12 -24.43
CA LEU A 488 29.81 -11.76 -23.07
C LEU A 488 31.34 -11.56 -23.03
N PRO A 489 31.83 -10.48 -22.41
CA PRO A 489 33.26 -10.28 -22.11
C PRO A 489 33.91 -11.44 -21.34
N GLU A 490 35.22 -11.61 -21.53
CA GLU A 490 36.01 -12.69 -20.90
C GLU A 490 35.83 -12.80 -19.37
N PRO A 491 35.81 -11.69 -18.57
CA PRO A 491 35.73 -11.80 -17.12
C PRO A 491 34.47 -12.49 -16.60
N PHE A 492 33.39 -12.59 -17.39
CA PHE A 492 32.18 -13.29 -16.97
C PHE A 492 32.39 -14.80 -16.82
N PHE A 493 33.25 -15.40 -17.64
CA PHE A 493 33.43 -16.86 -17.68
C PHE A 493 34.17 -17.42 -16.46
N ASP A 494 34.75 -16.54 -15.63
CA ASP A 494 35.33 -16.89 -14.33
C ASP A 494 34.28 -17.08 -13.22
N TYR A 495 33.02 -16.71 -13.47
CA TYR A 495 31.95 -16.69 -12.48
C TYR A 495 30.86 -17.67 -12.90
N GLU A 496 30.41 -18.53 -11.98
CA GLU A 496 29.28 -19.44 -12.23
C GLU A 496 27.95 -18.67 -12.27
N THR A 497 27.83 -17.65 -11.42
CA THR A 497 26.66 -16.80 -11.26
C THR A 497 27.07 -15.33 -11.15
N VAL A 498 26.27 -14.45 -11.72
CA VAL A 498 26.41 -12.99 -11.61
C VAL A 498 25.11 -12.39 -11.07
N ARG A 499 25.19 -11.16 -10.58
CA ARG A 499 24.02 -10.43 -10.12
C ARG A 499 23.56 -9.45 -11.18
N LEU A 500 22.30 -9.56 -11.58
CA LEU A 500 21.64 -8.68 -12.54
C LEU A 500 20.78 -7.66 -11.82
N TYR A 501 21.07 -6.39 -12.04
CA TYR A 501 20.34 -5.25 -11.54
C TYR A 501 19.64 -4.54 -12.69
N LYS A 502 18.32 -4.67 -12.76
CA LYS A 502 17.50 -3.85 -13.64
C LYS A 502 17.13 -2.58 -12.89
N TRP A 503 17.29 -1.40 -13.50
CA TRP A 503 16.87 -0.15 -12.84
C TRP A 503 15.40 -0.25 -12.45
N GLY A 504 15.09 0.07 -11.21
CA GLY A 504 13.74 0.00 -10.69
C GLY A 504 13.22 -1.41 -10.36
N ASN A 505 14.08 -2.42 -10.27
CA ASN A 505 13.72 -3.75 -9.75
C ASN A 505 14.77 -4.28 -8.76
N GLU A 506 14.42 -5.31 -8.00
CA GLU A 506 15.39 -6.03 -7.16
C GLU A 506 16.43 -6.75 -7.99
N ALA A 507 17.60 -6.98 -7.39
CA ALA A 507 18.68 -7.71 -8.01
C ALA A 507 18.38 -9.21 -8.04
N VAL A 508 18.71 -9.87 -9.14
CA VAL A 508 18.51 -11.33 -9.31
C VAL A 508 19.84 -11.99 -9.62
N ASP A 509 20.12 -13.12 -8.96
CA ASP A 509 21.26 -13.96 -9.30
C ASP A 509 20.95 -14.78 -10.55
N VAL A 510 21.80 -14.64 -11.57
CA VAL A 510 21.63 -15.28 -12.87
C VAL A 510 22.85 -16.15 -13.16
N PRO A 511 22.67 -17.43 -13.56
CA PRO A 511 23.78 -18.25 -14.06
C PRO A 511 24.42 -17.61 -15.29
N THR A 512 25.75 -17.57 -15.33
CA THR A 512 26.50 -16.97 -16.45
C THR A 512 26.13 -17.62 -17.78
N THR A 513 25.80 -18.93 -17.78
CA THR A 513 25.36 -19.68 -18.96
C THR A 513 24.07 -19.15 -19.60
N THR A 514 23.20 -18.49 -18.82
CA THR A 514 21.92 -17.93 -19.29
C THR A 514 21.92 -16.40 -19.34
N LEU A 515 23.01 -15.75 -18.89
CA LEU A 515 23.11 -14.31 -18.73
C LEU A 515 22.79 -13.53 -20.02
N LEU A 516 23.28 -14.00 -21.18
CA LEU A 516 23.05 -13.34 -22.46
C LEU A 516 21.55 -13.27 -22.81
N ILE A 517 20.78 -14.30 -22.45
CA ILE A 517 19.34 -14.35 -22.66
C ILE A 517 18.65 -13.37 -21.72
N SER A 518 18.99 -13.43 -20.42
CA SER A 518 18.41 -12.54 -19.40
C SER A 518 18.69 -11.06 -19.66
N LEU A 519 19.89 -10.73 -20.16
CA LEU A 519 20.26 -9.38 -20.57
C LEU A 519 19.36 -8.88 -21.70
N ASN A 520 19.26 -9.63 -22.80
CA ASN A 520 18.48 -9.22 -23.97
C ASN A 520 16.95 -9.23 -23.71
N ASP A 521 16.48 -9.95 -22.69
CA ASP A 521 15.09 -9.89 -22.23
C ASP A 521 14.81 -8.62 -21.40
N ALA A 522 15.78 -8.20 -20.58
CA ALA A 522 15.62 -7.04 -19.70
C ALA A 522 15.84 -5.69 -20.42
N LEU A 523 16.86 -5.60 -21.27
CA LEU A 523 17.31 -4.36 -21.94
C LEU A 523 16.25 -3.62 -22.78
N PRO A 524 15.24 -4.27 -23.39
CA PRO A 524 14.15 -3.54 -24.05
C PRO A 524 13.38 -2.60 -23.11
N SER A 525 13.32 -2.95 -21.82
CA SER A 525 12.44 -2.28 -20.84
C SER A 525 13.17 -1.40 -19.83
N SER A 526 14.48 -1.56 -19.63
CA SER A 526 15.25 -0.79 -18.64
C SER A 526 16.77 -0.99 -18.84
N PRO A 527 17.61 -0.02 -18.44
CA PRO A 527 19.05 -0.24 -18.31
C PRO A 527 19.37 -1.37 -17.33
N VAL A 528 20.50 -2.05 -17.55
CA VAL A 528 20.92 -3.20 -16.74
C VAL A 528 22.37 -3.04 -16.31
N LEU A 529 22.63 -3.26 -15.01
CA LEU A 529 23.95 -3.43 -14.45
C LEU A 529 24.16 -4.89 -14.08
N ILE A 530 25.28 -5.47 -14.48
CA ILE A 530 25.72 -6.79 -14.06
C ILE A 530 26.94 -6.64 -13.19
N GLN A 531 26.87 -7.23 -11.99
CA GLN A 531 28.00 -7.36 -11.10
C GLN A 531 28.44 -8.83 -11.08
N CYS A 532 29.65 -9.11 -11.55
CA CYS A 532 30.32 -10.35 -11.18
C CYS A 532 30.59 -10.28 -9.68
N TYR A 533 30.30 -11.32 -8.88
CA TYR A 533 30.56 -11.19 -7.44
C TYR A 533 31.05 -12.47 -6.76
N LYS A 534 30.49 -13.65 -7.09
CA LYS A 534 30.87 -14.91 -6.44
C LYS A 534 31.64 -15.86 -7.38
N LYS A 535 32.89 -16.17 -7.07
CA LYS A 535 33.65 -17.28 -7.66
C LYS A 535 33.49 -18.55 -6.82
N LYS A 536 33.84 -19.70 -7.40
CA LYS A 536 33.82 -20.97 -6.69
C LYS A 536 34.80 -20.95 -5.52
N GLY A 537 34.28 -21.18 -4.30
CA GLY A 537 35.06 -21.15 -3.06
C GLY A 537 35.02 -19.81 -2.31
N ASP A 538 34.46 -18.76 -2.92
CA ASP A 538 34.26 -17.49 -2.23
C ASP A 538 33.15 -17.61 -1.18
N GLU A 539 33.36 -16.96 -0.02
CA GLU A 539 32.35 -16.79 1.03
C GLU A 539 31.77 -15.37 1.00
N VAL A 540 30.51 -15.22 1.40
CA VAL A 540 29.85 -13.91 1.52
C VAL A 540 29.67 -13.59 3.00
N LEU A 541 30.18 -12.44 3.40
CA LEU A 541 30.13 -11.93 4.77
C LEU A 541 29.41 -10.58 4.79
N GLU A 542 28.60 -10.35 5.81
CA GLU A 542 28.01 -9.04 6.08
C GLU A 542 28.64 -8.47 7.35
N LYS A 543 29.08 -7.22 7.29
CA LYS A 543 29.63 -6.49 8.45
C LYS A 543 28.80 -5.24 8.71
N GLY A 544 28.37 -5.08 9.96
CA GLY A 544 27.66 -3.89 10.41
C GLY A 544 28.57 -2.68 10.50
N PHE A 545 28.01 -1.48 10.32
CA PHE A 545 28.64 -0.20 10.64
C PHE A 545 27.69 0.66 11.48
N PRO A 546 28.19 1.57 12.33
CA PRO A 546 29.57 2.06 12.46
C PRO A 546 30.47 1.17 13.33
N ASN A 547 31.30 0.34 12.69
CA ASN A 547 32.19 -0.62 13.36
C ASN A 547 33.64 -0.38 12.91
N GLU A 548 34.59 -0.64 13.82
CA GLU A 548 36.04 -0.59 13.60
C GLU A 548 36.55 -1.70 12.66
N GLU A 549 35.66 -2.54 12.13
CA GLU A 549 36.03 -3.56 11.15
C GLU A 549 36.09 -3.04 9.71
N ILE A 550 35.49 -1.86 9.43
CA ILE A 550 35.52 -1.21 8.12
C ILE A 550 36.42 0.01 8.22
N ASN A 551 37.71 -0.19 7.94
CA ASN A 551 38.78 0.80 8.15
C ASN A 551 39.35 1.39 6.86
N ASP A 552 38.71 1.16 5.72
CA ASP A 552 39.15 1.75 4.44
C ASP A 552 38.79 3.25 4.43
N PRO A 553 39.78 4.17 4.39
CA PRO A 553 39.51 5.60 4.43
C PRO A 553 38.69 6.10 3.25
N GLU A 554 38.85 5.51 2.06
CA GLU A 554 38.10 5.92 0.87
C GLU A 554 36.62 5.51 1.02
N ILE A 555 36.35 4.33 1.57
CA ILE A 555 34.98 3.88 1.88
C ILE A 555 34.35 4.76 2.95
N ILE A 556 35.07 5.05 4.04
CA ILE A 556 34.58 5.93 5.10
C ILE A 556 34.21 7.30 4.54
N GLU A 557 35.07 7.89 3.70
CA GLU A 557 34.84 9.25 3.19
C GLU A 557 33.76 9.34 2.10
N SER A 558 33.48 8.24 1.38
CA SER A 558 32.50 8.17 0.30
C SER A 558 31.12 7.67 0.73
N PHE A 559 31.05 6.90 1.81
CA PHE A 559 29.81 6.27 2.29
C PHE A 559 29.43 6.65 3.73
N SER A 560 30.27 7.41 4.43
CA SER A 560 30.03 7.90 5.80
C SER A 560 29.70 6.79 6.78
N VAL A 561 30.38 5.65 6.67
CA VAL A 561 30.11 4.47 7.52
C VAL A 561 30.48 4.69 9.00
N ASP A 562 31.09 5.81 9.34
CA ASP A 562 31.43 6.23 10.71
C ASP A 562 30.36 7.11 11.37
N THR A 563 29.59 7.86 10.58
CA THR A 563 28.50 8.76 11.04
C THR A 563 27.10 8.26 10.69
N MET A 564 26.99 7.21 9.88
CA MET A 564 25.76 6.48 9.56
C MET A 564 25.79 5.07 10.18
N PHE A 565 24.67 4.35 10.09
CA PHE A 565 24.62 2.92 10.44
C PHE A 565 23.94 2.07 9.38
N GLY A 566 24.32 0.79 9.32
CA GLY A 566 23.96 -0.11 8.23
C GLY A 566 24.81 -1.36 8.22
N PHE A 567 24.89 -1.99 7.05
CA PHE A 567 25.84 -3.07 6.82
C PHE A 567 26.41 -3.02 5.40
N MET A 568 27.63 -3.50 5.26
CA MET A 568 28.26 -3.75 3.97
C MET A 568 28.39 -5.23 3.73
N THR A 569 28.18 -5.64 2.49
CA THR A 569 28.36 -7.03 2.04
C THR A 569 29.72 -7.16 1.39
N PHE A 570 30.46 -8.18 1.79
CA PHE A 570 31.79 -8.51 1.30
C PHE A 570 31.82 -9.90 0.70
N VAL A 571 32.64 -10.06 -0.33
CA VAL A 571 33.10 -11.36 -0.79
C VAL A 571 34.50 -11.58 -0.25
N VAL A 572 34.69 -12.69 0.47
CA VAL A 572 36.00 -13.09 0.98
C VAL A 572 36.71 -13.89 -0.10
N ARG A 573 37.79 -13.32 -0.64
CA ARG A 573 38.62 -13.96 -1.67
C ARG A 573 40.08 -13.83 -1.30
N ASP A 574 40.79 -14.96 -1.28
CA ASP A 574 42.22 -15.02 -0.93
C ASP A 574 42.54 -14.38 0.45
N GLY A 575 41.58 -14.43 1.39
CA GLY A 575 41.69 -13.82 2.72
C GLY A 575 41.41 -12.30 2.77
N GLU A 576 41.11 -11.67 1.64
CA GLU A 576 40.72 -10.25 1.58
C GLU A 576 39.19 -10.10 1.53
N ASN A 577 38.68 -9.08 2.24
CA ASN A 577 37.27 -8.71 2.21
C ASN A 577 37.04 -7.67 1.12
N ILE A 578 36.39 -8.07 0.02
CA ILE A 578 36.10 -7.19 -1.11
C ILE A 578 34.66 -6.69 -1.00
N PRO A 579 34.41 -5.38 -0.85
CA PRO A 579 33.05 -4.85 -0.74
C PRO A 579 32.31 -4.98 -2.06
N ILE A 580 31.06 -5.45 -1.99
CA ILE A 580 30.20 -5.64 -3.17
C ILE A 580 28.86 -4.93 -3.05
N ASP A 581 28.42 -4.60 -1.82
CA ASP A 581 27.14 -3.95 -1.60
C ASP A 581 27.14 -3.17 -0.28
N ILE A 582 26.23 -2.21 -0.16
CA ILE A 582 26.03 -1.40 1.04
C ILE A 582 24.54 -1.10 1.24
N ALA A 583 24.07 -1.24 2.47
CA ALA A 583 22.72 -0.89 2.87
C ALA A 583 22.74 -0.05 4.15
N TYR A 584 21.93 1.00 4.19
CA TYR A 584 21.79 1.89 5.34
C TYR A 584 20.50 1.60 6.11
N GLY A 585 20.58 1.65 7.44
CA GLY A 585 19.48 1.32 8.35
C GLY A 585 19.76 0.10 9.24
N ILE A 586 18.83 -0.23 10.13
CA ILE A 586 19.01 -1.36 11.06
C ILE A 586 18.80 -2.67 10.31
N PRO A 587 19.77 -3.60 10.28
CA PRO A 587 19.66 -4.85 9.53
C PRO A 587 18.50 -5.71 10.01
N THR A 588 17.69 -6.20 9.08
CA THR A 588 16.53 -7.06 9.38
C THR A 588 16.81 -8.55 9.13
N THR A 589 17.94 -8.90 8.49
CA THR A 589 18.18 -10.23 7.87
C THR A 589 18.68 -11.29 8.83
N LYS A 590 19.63 -10.95 9.69
CA LYS A 590 20.28 -11.88 10.63
C LYS A 590 20.33 -11.26 12.02
N LEU A 591 20.05 -12.06 13.05
CA LEU A 591 19.98 -11.56 14.42
C LEU A 591 21.33 -11.03 14.90
N LYS A 592 22.42 -11.77 14.66
CA LYS A 592 23.77 -11.35 15.05
C LYS A 592 24.21 -10.04 14.41
N LEU A 593 23.85 -9.83 13.14
CA LEU A 593 24.19 -8.59 12.42
C LEU A 593 23.37 -7.41 12.97
N CYS A 594 22.08 -7.63 13.21
CA CYS A 594 21.20 -6.64 13.85
C CYS A 594 21.71 -6.22 15.23
N GLU A 595 22.02 -7.20 16.09
CA GLU A 595 22.55 -6.96 17.45
C GLU A 595 23.87 -6.18 17.40
N SER A 596 24.81 -6.60 16.55
CA SER A 596 26.08 -5.90 16.38
C SER A 596 25.90 -4.44 15.98
N VAL A 597 25.00 -4.15 15.03
CA VAL A 597 24.72 -2.76 14.62
C VAL A 597 24.07 -1.98 15.76
N ILE A 598 23.06 -2.53 16.43
CA ILE A 598 22.40 -1.87 17.57
C ILE A 598 23.40 -1.55 18.70
N GLU A 599 24.26 -2.49 19.07
CA GLU A 599 25.29 -2.28 20.08
C GLU A 599 26.25 -1.14 19.69
N THR A 600 26.61 -1.03 18.40
CA THR A 600 27.45 0.08 17.93
C THR A 600 26.72 1.42 17.91
N ILE A 601 25.43 1.44 17.60
CA ILE A 601 24.58 2.64 17.67
C ILE A 601 24.54 3.18 19.10
N GLU A 602 24.33 2.29 20.08
CA GLU A 602 24.31 2.64 21.51
C GLU A 602 25.69 3.08 21.99
N LYS A 603 26.75 2.31 21.68
CA LYS A 603 28.12 2.62 22.12
C LYS A 603 28.62 3.99 21.62
N ARG A 604 28.16 4.42 20.43
CA ARG A 604 28.56 5.69 19.82
C ARG A 604 27.56 6.82 20.05
N ASP A 605 26.47 6.57 20.78
CA ASP A 605 25.41 7.55 21.02
C ASP A 605 24.91 8.20 19.72
N MET A 606 24.69 7.41 18.66
CA MET A 606 24.41 7.94 17.31
C MET A 606 23.14 8.80 17.22
N PHE A 607 22.22 8.63 18.18
CA PHE A 607 20.98 9.38 18.28
C PHE A 607 21.06 10.65 19.13
N GLU A 608 22.24 10.99 19.67
CA GLU A 608 22.45 12.27 20.37
C GLU A 608 22.60 13.43 19.36
N GLU A 609 22.22 14.64 19.78
CA GLU A 609 22.06 15.81 18.91
C GLU A 609 23.34 16.18 18.13
N GLU A 610 24.52 16.02 18.74
CA GLU A 610 25.81 16.28 18.08
C GLU A 610 26.07 15.30 16.93
N ASN A 611 25.79 14.01 17.14
CA ASN A 611 26.01 12.97 16.15
C ASN A 611 24.97 13.03 15.03
N ILE A 612 23.74 13.42 15.34
CA ILE A 612 22.72 13.74 14.33
C ILE A 612 23.20 14.84 13.40
N LYS A 613 23.75 15.95 13.92
CA LYS A 613 24.28 17.04 13.07
C LYS A 613 25.41 16.59 12.17
N LYS A 614 26.36 15.80 12.70
CA LYS A 614 27.45 15.21 11.91
C LYS A 614 26.92 14.28 10.82
N MET A 615 25.92 13.48 11.14
CA MET A 615 25.23 12.59 10.21
C MET A 615 24.56 13.38 9.07
N GLU A 616 23.83 14.46 9.38
CA GLU A 616 23.17 15.30 8.37
C GLU A 616 24.18 15.99 7.43
N GLU A 617 25.28 16.50 7.96
CA GLU A 617 26.38 17.08 7.16
C GLU A 617 27.02 16.03 6.26
N SER A 618 27.30 14.86 6.82
CA SER A 618 27.90 13.73 6.10
C SER A 618 26.99 13.22 4.98
N THR A 619 25.68 13.15 5.24
CA THR A 619 24.62 12.76 4.30
C THR A 619 24.61 13.72 3.11
N LYS A 620 24.58 15.04 3.35
CA LYS A 620 24.65 16.05 2.27
C LYS A 620 25.92 15.91 1.43
N LYS A 621 27.07 15.67 2.09
CA LYS A 621 28.36 15.51 1.41
C LYS A 621 28.37 14.28 0.47
N ILE A 622 27.94 13.12 0.96
CA ILE A 622 27.98 11.89 0.15
C ILE A 622 26.90 11.86 -0.94
N THR A 623 25.74 12.49 -0.70
CA THR A 623 24.73 12.69 -1.74
C THR A 623 25.28 13.51 -2.90
N ASN A 624 25.89 14.67 -2.63
CA ASN A 624 26.48 15.50 -3.68
C ASN A 624 27.58 14.76 -4.47
N LYS A 625 28.46 14.00 -3.77
CA LYS A 625 29.51 13.20 -4.42
C LYS A 625 28.93 12.15 -5.37
N LEU A 626 27.88 11.43 -4.94
CA LEU A 626 27.26 10.40 -5.77
C LEU A 626 26.48 11.03 -6.94
N GLU A 627 25.82 12.16 -6.73
CA GLU A 627 25.16 12.91 -7.81
C GLU A 627 26.16 13.41 -8.88
N GLU A 628 27.31 13.94 -8.46
CA GLU A 628 28.39 14.34 -9.38
C GLU A 628 28.91 13.14 -10.18
N PHE A 629 29.14 12.01 -9.51
CA PHE A 629 29.53 10.76 -10.15
C PHE A 629 28.49 10.28 -11.17
N VAL A 630 27.22 10.22 -10.78
CA VAL A 630 26.14 9.81 -11.67
C VAL A 630 26.03 10.76 -12.86
N LYS A 631 26.11 12.08 -12.62
CA LYS A 631 26.05 13.09 -13.69
C LYS A 631 27.18 12.92 -14.71
N GLU A 632 28.39 12.60 -14.26
CA GLU A 632 29.54 12.29 -15.13
C GLU A 632 29.25 11.06 -16.01
N TRP A 633 28.88 9.94 -15.38
CA TRP A 633 28.72 8.65 -16.02
C TRP A 633 27.34 8.40 -16.66
N SER A 634 26.39 9.32 -16.48
CA SER A 634 25.09 9.34 -17.16
C SER A 634 25.00 10.44 -18.22
N CYS A 635 26.07 11.23 -18.41
CA CYS A 635 26.05 12.46 -19.21
C CYS A 635 24.89 13.41 -18.84
N GLY A 636 24.52 13.46 -17.56
CA GLY A 636 23.45 14.31 -17.03
C GLY A 636 22.01 13.81 -17.23
N ILE A 637 21.79 12.60 -17.77
CA ILE A 637 20.45 12.05 -18.01
C ILE A 637 19.97 11.11 -16.88
N MET A 638 20.74 10.93 -15.80
CA MET A 638 20.47 10.05 -14.64
C MET A 638 20.38 8.55 -14.95
N THR A 639 20.17 8.18 -16.20
CA THR A 639 20.27 6.82 -16.72
C THR A 639 21.54 6.63 -17.54
N PRO A 640 22.12 5.42 -17.58
CA PRO A 640 23.23 5.12 -18.48
C PRO A 640 22.84 5.43 -19.93
N VAL A 641 23.73 6.11 -20.66
CA VAL A 641 23.51 6.50 -22.07
C VAL A 641 24.37 5.73 -23.07
N ARG A 642 25.40 5.06 -22.56
CA ARG A 642 26.33 4.22 -23.31
C ARG A 642 26.78 3.07 -22.42
N PRO A 643 27.20 1.94 -22.99
CA PRO A 643 27.73 0.85 -22.18
C PRO A 643 28.99 1.27 -21.42
N LEU A 644 29.09 0.79 -20.19
CA LEU A 644 30.17 1.11 -19.24
C LEU A 644 30.68 -0.18 -18.61
N TYR A 645 31.93 -0.16 -18.18
CA TYR A 645 32.43 -1.18 -17.27
C TYR A 645 33.39 -0.59 -16.25
N SER A 646 33.47 -1.24 -15.08
CA SER A 646 34.44 -0.99 -14.04
C SER A 646 35.17 -2.29 -13.71
N ILE A 647 36.49 -2.29 -13.93
CA ILE A 647 37.39 -3.41 -13.60
C ILE A 647 38.63 -2.82 -12.95
N GLY A 648 38.89 -3.20 -11.70
CA GLY A 648 40.01 -2.65 -10.93
C GLY A 648 39.80 -1.16 -10.64
N ASP A 649 40.75 -0.33 -11.07
CA ASP A 649 40.80 1.11 -10.80
C ASP A 649 40.16 1.99 -11.90
N LYS A 650 39.56 1.38 -12.93
CA LYS A 650 39.13 2.11 -14.13
C LYS A 650 37.68 1.84 -14.47
N ILE A 651 36.88 2.91 -14.43
CA ILE A 651 35.62 2.97 -15.16
C ILE A 651 35.91 3.47 -16.58
N LYS A 652 35.35 2.80 -17.58
CA LYS A 652 35.48 3.17 -18.98
C LYS A 652 34.16 3.02 -19.72
N TRP A 653 33.94 3.93 -20.66
CA TRP A 653 32.99 3.75 -21.74
C TRP A 653 33.48 2.63 -22.67
N VAL A 654 32.55 1.79 -23.12
CA VAL A 654 32.83 0.76 -24.14
C VAL A 654 32.95 1.40 -25.52
#